data_AF-A0A954VT65-F1
#
_entry.id   AF-A0A954VT65-F1
#
_cell.length_a   1.000
_cell.length_b   1.000
_cell.length_c   1.000
_cell.angle_alpha   90.00
_cell.angle_beta   90.00
_cell.angle_gamma   90.00
#
_symmetry.space_group_name_H-M   'P 1'
#
loop_
_entity.id
_entity.type
_entity.pdbx_description
1 polymer ?
#
loop_
_entity_poly.entity_id
_entity_poly.type
_entity_poly.pdbx_seq_one_letter_code
_entity_poly.pdbx_strand_id
1 'polypeptide(L)'
;MKSKKKQSTASQSRHTVESLEDRRVLAVTYLESVAFEGDMSRSQEIEVADFDGDGDLDAITLSGAGAVMFSNNGDGTFASPVSVASLVGDGRSLEVADFDKDGDADFAIGSIGGDTLTWHRNDGSGNFSEAQALEQTETFGFVDALEVADIDGDGDFDILAVSRVLYGDSIYQIAKFENTDGAGTFGPAVTITADFKDPREVHAVDMDGDGDLDLVGASSYISEDETIQEHKIFWFNNTDGQGNFSLVESITSGLEPRFMDNADFDGDGDLDLIIPQQEENTIIMVENAGGAFGTVTILESDFTGPERVIATDFDDDGDADFLATIDTSGIVALYTNDGTGDFTRSILSDTTEQASGLDVADFDEDGDLDVFSTSQFAAAATLHANNGDGTFTDVPLSGPNAVGPLRAVMADIDGDGDQDFIGQSTWDLEIAWYENDGSGSYGAQTIIANSSLPPNTLIWFDVDAGDMDGDGDIDVITSEPVRDQIVWYENDGSGGTWTPHFEGAAGAGTLEIVLADMEGDGDLDVLTSQYFFGNVAWYVNDGTGSLTELNVGEFEALYRIRVDAADIDGDGDQDVIAGSYMYYSSPVVTWFENVNGVFDEVQALWTPSNPVSSGVNEIISADFDGDGDIDVATSLFEDNGYDVVSWYENTDGAGTFAATSTFITDEFPLHFNLYAIDMDGDGDMDLLTEGYYEESIQWFANDGNGNFTEKVQVAKDTLLIGDLIAVGDVDGNNLPDIIAPFGADNTFRLYKAVSDEAVVGDFNGDGLLDIADLDALCAEVAAGTNGSTYDLDNNGSVNADDVLMWVVDIKGTTIGDSNLDGVFNSTDFIVVFTVGEYEDGVANNSTWAEGDWNCDGEFDTADLVFAFTIGGFSATAVPGEVLDQVSAAIAITDSVADNVAEAVEQPQLVANSDVPRERVLQAAAIDEIFASADDRHHGKAKQDGDLQSDFS
;
A
#
# COMPACT_ATOMS: atom_id res chain seq x y z
N MET A 1 -6.61 -67.26 -37.77
CA MET A 1 -6.31 -65.88 -37.32
C MET A 1 -5.86 -65.95 -35.86
N LYS A 2 -4.76 -65.27 -35.50
CA LYS A 2 -4.23 -65.14 -34.14
C LYS A 2 -3.42 -63.83 -34.10
N SER A 3 -3.65 -62.98 -33.12
CA SER A 3 -2.58 -62.23 -32.46
C SER A 3 -2.58 -62.68 -31.00
N LYS A 4 -1.41 -62.98 -30.42
CA LYS A 4 -1.33 -63.57 -29.07
C LYS A 4 0.09 -63.49 -28.49
N LYS A 5 0.23 -62.80 -27.35
CA LYS A 5 1.49 -62.57 -26.57
C LYS A 5 2.51 -61.69 -27.32
N LYS A 6 3.16 -60.73 -26.66
CA LYS A 6 3.99 -60.84 -25.44
C LYS A 6 3.65 -59.76 -24.41
N GLN A 7 3.45 -60.13 -23.14
CA GLN A 7 4.44 -60.25 -22.04
C GLN A 7 4.91 -58.90 -21.50
N SER A 8 4.40 -58.55 -20.32
CA SER A 8 5.10 -57.70 -19.37
C SER A 8 6.32 -58.43 -18.77
N THR A 9 7.34 -57.65 -18.44
CA THR A 9 8.40 -57.92 -17.45
C THR A 9 8.87 -56.55 -16.99
N ALA A 10 8.85 -56.31 -15.68
CA ALA A 10 9.28 -55.03 -15.11
C ALA A 10 10.81 -54.89 -15.08
N SER A 11 11.26 -53.64 -15.17
CA SER A 11 12.48 -53.08 -14.59
C SER A 11 11.99 -51.74 -14.03
N GLN A 12 11.79 -51.54 -12.73
CA GLN A 12 12.74 -51.65 -11.63
C GLN A 12 13.93 -50.69 -11.80
N SER A 13 13.79 -49.55 -11.11
CA SER A 13 14.82 -48.65 -10.56
C SER A 13 15.99 -48.23 -11.47
N ARG A 14 15.99 -46.96 -11.86
CA ARG A 14 16.49 -45.93 -10.93
C ARG A 14 15.35 -44.97 -10.60
N HIS A 15 15.19 -44.66 -9.31
CA HIS A 15 15.05 -43.27 -8.93
C HIS A 15 16.50 -42.76 -8.92
N THR A 16 16.82 -41.80 -9.76
CA THR A 16 17.61 -40.66 -9.30
C THR A 16 16.76 -39.91 -8.28
N VAL A 17 17.42 -39.26 -7.33
CA VAL A 17 16.83 -38.08 -6.73
C VAL A 17 17.05 -37.02 -7.81
N GLU A 18 15.97 -36.63 -8.48
CA GLU A 18 15.89 -35.25 -8.95
C GLU A 18 15.66 -34.39 -7.68
N SER A 19 16.25 -33.20 -7.67
CA SER A 19 16.59 -32.46 -6.46
C SER A 19 15.39 -31.84 -5.74
N LEU A 20 15.65 -31.37 -4.53
CA LEU A 20 14.87 -30.34 -3.82
C LEU A 20 15.79 -29.14 -3.60
N GLU A 21 16.66 -28.86 -4.59
CA GLU A 21 17.74 -27.87 -4.50
C GLU A 21 17.26 -26.52 -5.08
N ASP A 22 16.36 -26.55 -6.06
CA ASP A 22 15.84 -25.38 -6.76
C ASP A 22 14.63 -24.79 -6.01
N ARG A 23 14.90 -24.03 -4.94
CA ARG A 23 13.89 -23.33 -4.11
C ARG A 23 14.39 -22.00 -3.54
N ARG A 24 14.96 -21.17 -4.42
CA ARG A 24 15.21 -19.75 -4.14
C ARG A 24 13.92 -19.07 -3.69
N VAL A 25 13.99 -18.27 -2.63
CA VAL A 25 12.86 -17.47 -2.13
C VAL A 25 13.21 -16.01 -2.35
N LEU A 26 12.48 -15.33 -3.24
CA LEU A 26 12.55 -13.88 -3.37
C LEU A 26 12.16 -13.25 -2.02
N ALA A 27 13.07 -12.47 -1.45
CA ALA A 27 12.83 -11.79 -0.20
C ALA A 27 12.05 -10.50 -0.52
N VAL A 28 10.76 -10.48 -0.15
CA VAL A 28 9.99 -9.22 -0.12
C VAL A 28 10.50 -8.40 1.06
N THR A 29 11.66 -7.79 0.88
CA THR A 29 12.06 -6.60 1.61
C THR A 29 11.17 -5.49 1.06
N TYR A 30 10.33 -4.89 1.90
CA TYR A 30 9.81 -3.58 1.57
C TYR A 30 11.00 -2.65 1.34
N LEU A 31 10.86 -1.67 0.44
CA LEU A 31 11.69 -0.47 0.54
C LEU A 31 11.50 0.07 1.97
N GLU A 32 12.57 0.43 2.68
CA GLU A 32 12.44 1.37 3.80
C GLU A 32 11.67 2.58 3.25
N SER A 33 10.59 2.95 3.91
CA SER A 33 9.36 3.33 3.20
C SER A 33 9.51 4.58 2.33
N VAL A 34 9.80 4.36 1.04
CA VAL A 34 9.41 5.25 -0.06
C VAL A 34 7.90 5.08 -0.32
N ALA A 35 7.12 5.20 0.75
CA ALA A 35 5.71 5.43 0.64
C ALA A 35 5.55 6.85 0.07
N PHE A 36 4.78 6.97 -1.01
CA PHE A 36 4.33 8.27 -1.50
C PHE A 36 3.07 8.61 -0.71
N GLU A 37 3.30 9.16 0.48
CA GLU A 37 2.28 9.22 1.51
C GLU A 37 1.33 10.37 1.30
N GLY A 38 0.05 10.07 1.48
CA GLY A 38 -1.01 11.04 1.33
C GLY A 38 -1.45 11.24 -0.11
N ASP A 39 -2.43 10.43 -0.53
CA ASP A 39 -3.41 10.90 -1.49
C ASP A 39 -4.22 12.07 -0.88
N MET A 40 -3.62 13.27 -0.89
CA MET A 40 -4.24 14.50 -0.40
C MET A 40 -5.44 14.94 -1.27
N SER A 41 -5.76 14.28 -2.38
CA SER A 41 -6.92 14.61 -3.24
C SER A 41 -8.29 14.51 -2.54
N ARG A 42 -8.31 14.05 -1.28
CA ARG A 42 -9.47 14.07 -0.39
C ARG A 42 -9.22 14.63 1.00
N SER A 43 -8.14 15.37 1.24
CA SER A 43 -7.93 16.02 2.53
C SER A 43 -9.14 16.92 2.87
N GLN A 44 -9.85 16.58 3.94
CA GLN A 44 -10.94 17.38 4.50
C GLN A 44 -10.49 18.13 5.76
N GLU A 45 -9.63 17.51 6.58
CA GLU A 45 -9.27 17.95 7.94
C GLU A 45 -7.76 17.85 8.16
N ILE A 46 -7.26 18.72 9.03
CA ILE A 46 -5.87 18.92 9.40
C ILE A 46 -5.90 19.31 10.88
N GLU A 47 -5.07 18.68 11.69
CA GLU A 47 -4.95 18.97 13.13
C GLU A 47 -3.47 19.16 13.48
N VAL A 48 -3.17 19.92 14.54
CA VAL A 48 -1.79 20.23 14.98
C VAL A 48 -1.50 19.83 16.43
N ALA A 49 -0.32 19.24 16.66
CA ALA A 49 0.20 18.93 17.99
C ALA A 49 1.72 18.67 17.95
N ASP A 50 2.36 18.61 19.12
CA ASP A 50 3.69 18.04 19.32
C ASP A 50 3.53 16.51 19.33
N PHE A 51 3.77 15.83 18.20
CA PHE A 51 3.55 14.37 18.08
C PHE A 51 4.83 13.57 18.37
N ASP A 52 6.02 14.11 18.11
CA ASP A 52 7.29 13.42 18.34
C ASP A 52 8.02 13.79 19.66
N GLY A 53 7.50 14.78 20.39
CA GLY A 53 7.96 15.13 21.74
C GLY A 53 9.21 16.01 21.77
N ASP A 54 9.65 16.57 20.65
CA ASP A 54 10.78 17.50 20.59
C ASP A 54 10.44 18.92 21.08
N GLY A 55 9.18 19.33 20.92
CA GLY A 55 8.59 20.57 21.43
C GLY A 55 8.10 21.55 20.36
N ASP A 56 8.37 21.30 19.07
CA ASP A 56 7.80 22.04 17.95
C ASP A 56 6.39 21.49 17.58
N LEU A 57 5.57 22.27 16.85
CA LEU A 57 4.21 21.83 16.46
C LEU A 57 4.21 21.18 15.06
N ASP A 58 3.86 19.90 15.01
CA ASP A 58 3.62 19.11 13.80
C ASP A 58 2.19 19.33 13.27
N ALA A 59 1.90 18.81 12.07
CA ALA A 59 0.55 18.75 11.50
C ALA A 59 0.20 17.33 11.04
N ILE A 60 -1.06 16.90 11.18
CA ILE A 60 -1.58 15.63 10.67
C ILE A 60 -2.83 15.86 9.82
N THR A 61 -2.99 15.14 8.71
CA THR A 61 -4.14 15.27 7.80
C THR A 61 -4.65 13.93 7.29
N LEU A 62 -5.91 13.88 6.87
CA LEU A 62 -6.47 12.72 6.17
C LEU A 62 -6.17 12.71 4.68
N SER A 63 -5.99 11.50 4.16
CA SER A 63 -5.80 11.18 2.74
C SER A 63 -6.77 10.11 2.27
N GLY A 64 -6.81 9.84 0.97
CA GLY A 64 -7.59 8.75 0.38
C GLY A 64 -7.21 7.33 0.85
N ALA A 65 -6.07 7.17 1.55
CA ALA A 65 -5.54 5.88 2.01
C ALA A 65 -5.37 5.77 3.54
N GLY A 66 -5.36 6.88 4.28
CA GLY A 66 -4.83 6.91 5.64
C GLY A 66 -4.69 8.31 6.25
N ALA A 67 -4.17 8.39 7.47
CA ALA A 67 -3.71 9.64 8.08
C ALA A 67 -2.20 9.82 7.89
N VAL A 68 -1.78 11.08 7.70
CA VAL A 68 -0.44 11.46 7.25
C VAL A 68 0.03 12.66 8.07
N MET A 69 1.16 12.51 8.73
CA MET A 69 1.81 13.50 9.58
C MET A 69 2.88 14.26 8.79
N PHE A 70 3.13 15.52 9.14
CA PHE A 70 4.21 16.36 8.68
C PHE A 70 4.97 16.84 9.92
N SER A 71 6.17 16.29 10.15
CA SER A 71 7.00 16.69 11.28
C SER A 71 7.68 18.04 11.04
N ASN A 72 7.61 18.94 12.01
CA ASN A 72 8.21 20.28 11.92
C ASN A 72 9.74 20.23 12.23
N ASN A 73 10.46 21.33 11.96
CA ASN A 73 11.89 21.48 12.24
C ASN A 73 12.20 22.73 13.09
N GLY A 74 11.18 23.38 13.67
CA GLY A 74 11.32 24.58 14.50
C GLY A 74 11.76 25.83 13.74
N ASP A 75 11.50 25.88 12.42
CA ASP A 75 11.76 27.06 11.57
C ASP A 75 10.75 27.25 10.43
N GLY A 76 9.52 26.75 10.60
CA GLY A 76 8.45 26.83 9.58
C GLY A 76 8.71 25.95 8.36
N THR A 77 9.63 24.99 8.47
CA THR A 77 9.88 23.97 7.45
C THR A 77 9.57 22.58 8.00
N PHE A 78 8.89 21.77 7.20
CA PHE A 78 8.52 20.41 7.54
C PHE A 78 9.46 19.41 6.87
N ALA A 79 9.60 18.24 7.48
CA ALA A 79 10.20 17.07 6.86
C ALA A 79 9.35 16.58 5.67
N SER A 80 9.81 15.54 4.97
CA SER A 80 8.89 14.68 4.24
C SER A 80 7.79 14.19 5.21
N PRO A 81 6.54 14.02 4.76
CA PRO A 81 5.51 13.44 5.60
C PRO A 81 5.84 12.01 6.06
N VAL A 82 5.04 11.50 7.02
CA VAL A 82 5.04 10.12 7.54
C VAL A 82 3.59 9.59 7.58
N SER A 83 3.31 8.39 7.04
CA SER A 83 1.98 7.76 6.98
C SER A 83 1.67 6.99 8.26
N VAL A 84 1.07 7.67 9.22
CA VAL A 84 0.86 7.18 10.60
C VAL A 84 -0.34 6.24 10.79
N ALA A 85 -1.28 6.15 9.84
CA ALA A 85 -2.36 5.14 9.89
C ALA A 85 -2.94 4.81 8.51
N SER A 86 -3.19 3.53 8.22
CA SER A 86 -3.92 3.07 7.02
C SER A 86 -5.42 2.89 7.29
N LEU A 87 -6.29 3.27 6.35
CA LEU A 87 -7.76 3.18 6.48
C LEU A 87 -8.39 2.20 5.49
N VAL A 88 -9.42 1.47 5.93
CA VAL A 88 -10.19 0.52 5.09
C VAL A 88 -11.39 1.21 4.39
N GLY A 89 -11.25 2.50 4.08
CA GLY A 89 -12.30 3.31 3.44
C GLY A 89 -11.96 4.79 3.27
N ASP A 90 -12.97 5.58 2.94
CA ASP A 90 -12.83 7.03 2.71
C ASP A 90 -12.87 7.76 4.06
N GLY A 91 -11.70 8.15 4.57
CA GLY A 91 -11.55 8.98 5.76
C GLY A 91 -12.35 10.28 5.64
N ARG A 92 -12.95 10.73 6.73
CA ARG A 92 -13.82 11.92 6.74
C ARG A 92 -13.41 12.97 7.75
N SER A 93 -13.08 12.54 8.96
CA SER A 93 -12.78 13.46 10.07
C SER A 93 -11.74 12.89 11.02
N LEU A 94 -10.94 13.79 11.59
CA LEU A 94 -9.72 13.52 12.35
C LEU A 94 -9.68 14.47 13.56
N GLU A 95 -9.37 13.95 14.75
CA GLU A 95 -9.30 14.73 16.00
C GLU A 95 -8.09 14.29 16.83
N VAL A 96 -7.52 15.20 17.61
CA VAL A 96 -6.28 14.98 18.38
C VAL A 96 -6.48 15.25 19.87
N ALA A 97 -6.05 14.32 20.73
CA ALA A 97 -6.12 14.46 22.19
C ALA A 97 -5.21 13.47 22.93
N ASP A 98 -4.95 13.71 24.22
CA ASP A 98 -4.33 12.75 25.14
C ASP A 98 -5.41 11.78 25.69
N PHE A 99 -5.74 10.71 24.94
CA PHE A 99 -6.83 9.79 25.30
C PHE A 99 -6.43 8.79 26.41
N ASP A 100 -5.13 8.51 26.54
CA ASP A 100 -4.52 7.48 27.39
C ASP A 100 -3.87 8.03 28.69
N LYS A 101 -3.52 9.33 28.73
CA LYS A 101 -2.97 10.06 29.88
C LYS A 101 -1.54 9.71 30.29
N ASP A 102 -0.71 9.31 29.34
CA ASP A 102 0.74 9.41 29.47
C ASP A 102 1.26 10.84 29.30
N GLY A 103 0.59 11.63 28.44
CA GLY A 103 0.86 13.04 28.16
C GLY A 103 1.29 13.34 26.72
N ASP A 104 1.28 12.34 25.84
CA ASP A 104 1.62 12.44 24.43
C ASP A 104 0.32 12.58 23.58
N ALA A 105 0.40 13.06 22.33
CA ALA A 105 -0.80 13.37 21.53
C ALA A 105 -1.26 12.18 20.68
N ASP A 106 -2.40 11.56 21.03
CA ASP A 106 -3.10 10.52 20.25
C ASP A 106 -4.03 11.15 19.19
N PHE A 107 -4.57 10.34 18.25
CA PHE A 107 -5.63 10.78 17.34
C PHE A 107 -6.77 9.77 17.12
N ALA A 108 -7.93 10.26 16.67
CA ALA A 108 -9.10 9.47 16.30
C ALA A 108 -9.58 9.78 14.87
N ILE A 109 -10.06 8.78 14.14
CA ILE A 109 -10.52 8.91 12.74
C ILE A 109 -11.94 8.37 12.56
N GLY A 110 -12.81 9.17 11.94
CA GLY A 110 -14.10 8.77 11.39
C GLY A 110 -14.04 8.49 9.88
N SER A 111 -14.68 7.41 9.41
CA SER A 111 -14.61 6.99 7.99
C SER A 111 -15.94 6.51 7.35
N ILE A 112 -15.94 6.42 6.02
CA ILE A 112 -17.03 5.87 5.20
C ILE A 112 -16.66 4.48 4.68
N GLY A 113 -17.11 3.47 5.43
CA GLY A 113 -16.85 2.05 5.15
C GLY A 113 -15.51 1.59 5.73
N GLY A 114 -15.45 0.35 6.22
CA GLY A 114 -14.27 -0.19 6.91
C GLY A 114 -13.97 0.52 8.22
N ASP A 115 -14.30 -0.13 9.34
CA ASP A 115 -13.91 0.29 10.70
C ASP A 115 -14.12 1.80 10.97
N THR A 116 -15.39 2.23 10.85
CA THR A 116 -15.78 3.65 10.67
C THR A 116 -15.53 4.60 11.83
N LEU A 117 -14.99 4.11 12.94
CA LEU A 117 -14.41 4.92 14.02
C LEU A 117 -13.26 4.15 14.67
N THR A 118 -12.07 4.72 14.60
CA THR A 118 -10.82 4.18 15.15
C THR A 118 -10.11 5.24 15.98
N TRP A 119 -9.31 4.83 16.96
CA TRP A 119 -8.32 5.69 17.59
C TRP A 119 -6.94 5.01 17.57
N HIS A 120 -5.90 5.83 17.61
CA HIS A 120 -4.50 5.44 17.44
C HIS A 120 -3.68 6.07 18.56
N ARG A 121 -3.00 5.22 19.33
CA ARG A 121 -2.19 5.65 20.46
C ARG A 121 -0.79 6.05 19.98
N ASN A 122 -0.29 7.21 20.36
CA ASN A 122 1.10 7.63 20.13
C ASN A 122 2.05 6.92 21.12
N ASP A 123 3.36 7.08 20.95
CA ASP A 123 4.40 6.64 21.89
C ASP A 123 5.31 7.79 22.40
N GLY A 124 4.97 9.04 22.07
CA GLY A 124 5.77 10.22 22.40
C GLY A 124 7.03 10.33 21.55
N SER A 125 6.99 9.79 20.33
CA SER A 125 8.06 9.83 19.32
C SER A 125 7.50 9.70 17.89
N GLY A 126 6.23 10.09 17.68
CA GLY A 126 5.56 10.08 16.37
C GLY A 126 5.15 8.69 15.86
N ASN A 127 5.25 7.63 16.67
CA ASN A 127 4.89 6.27 16.26
C ASN A 127 3.52 5.91 16.82
N PHE A 128 2.61 5.51 15.94
CA PHE A 128 1.22 5.25 16.29
C PHE A 128 0.88 3.76 16.28
N SER A 129 0.05 3.33 17.23
CA SER A 129 -0.37 1.93 17.38
C SER A 129 -1.27 1.46 16.24
N GLU A 130 -1.45 0.13 16.12
CA GLU A 130 -2.56 -0.44 15.35
C GLU A 130 -3.91 0.19 15.75
N ALA A 131 -4.79 0.32 14.77
CA ALA A 131 -6.08 1.00 14.90
C ALA A 131 -7.01 0.32 15.92
N GLN A 132 -7.34 1.01 17.00
CA GLN A 132 -8.32 0.54 17.96
C GLN A 132 -9.73 0.92 17.52
N ALA A 133 -10.45 0.00 16.89
CA ALA A 133 -11.81 0.22 16.42
C ALA A 133 -12.84 0.22 17.57
N LEU A 134 -13.62 1.30 17.71
CA LEU A 134 -14.63 1.42 18.78
C LEU A 134 -15.85 0.54 18.43
N GLU A 135 -16.08 -0.53 19.21
CA GLU A 135 -16.97 -1.65 18.86
C GLU A 135 -18.38 -1.21 18.37
N GLN A 136 -18.65 -1.42 17.09
CA GLN A 136 -19.90 -0.98 16.47
C GLN A 136 -21.03 -1.99 16.65
N THR A 137 -22.17 -1.49 17.13
CA THR A 137 -23.45 -2.16 16.85
C THR A 137 -23.75 -2.08 15.34
N GLU A 138 -24.51 -3.04 14.78
CA GLU A 138 -24.97 -3.02 13.36
C GLU A 138 -25.87 -1.81 12.97
N THR A 139 -25.84 -0.74 13.77
CA THR A 139 -26.66 0.47 13.70
C THR A 139 -25.86 1.76 13.86
N PHE A 140 -24.51 1.72 13.84
CA PHE A 140 -23.70 2.96 13.90
C PHE A 140 -23.47 3.60 12.53
N GLY A 141 -22.92 2.85 11.56
CA GLY A 141 -22.82 3.29 10.16
C GLY A 141 -21.60 4.15 9.88
N PHE A 142 -21.67 4.98 8.83
CA PHE A 142 -20.58 5.88 8.47
C PHE A 142 -20.44 7.02 9.49
N VAL A 143 -19.23 7.48 9.75
CA VAL A 143 -18.98 8.74 10.48
C VAL A 143 -18.68 9.84 9.48
N ASP A 144 -19.22 11.03 9.71
CA ASP A 144 -19.05 12.21 8.85
C ASP A 144 -18.26 13.34 9.53
N ALA A 145 -18.28 13.41 10.86
CA ALA A 145 -17.50 14.34 11.70
C ALA A 145 -17.32 13.76 13.12
N LEU A 146 -16.22 14.14 13.78
CA LEU A 146 -15.94 13.91 15.19
C LEU A 146 -15.99 15.23 15.99
N GLU A 147 -15.58 15.18 17.27
CA GLU A 147 -15.29 16.29 18.21
C GLU A 147 -14.82 15.64 19.54
N VAL A 148 -13.79 16.16 20.21
CA VAL A 148 -13.22 15.56 21.44
C VAL A 148 -13.26 16.49 22.66
N ALA A 149 -13.86 16.04 23.79
CA ALA A 149 -13.97 16.85 25.01
C ALA A 149 -14.25 16.04 26.31
N ASP A 150 -14.01 16.66 27.48
CA ASP A 150 -14.45 16.18 28.81
C ASP A 150 -15.95 16.50 29.04
N ILE A 151 -16.84 15.65 28.52
CA ILE A 151 -18.29 15.96 28.35
C ILE A 151 -19.11 15.73 29.64
N ASP A 152 -18.62 14.91 30.57
CA ASP A 152 -19.25 14.69 31.88
C ASP A 152 -18.40 15.11 33.10
N GLY A 153 -17.31 15.85 32.86
CA GLY A 153 -16.60 16.62 33.88
C GLY A 153 -15.83 15.78 34.89
N ASP A 154 -15.49 14.54 34.54
CA ASP A 154 -14.63 13.69 35.36
C ASP A 154 -13.13 13.86 35.03
N GLY A 155 -12.85 14.41 33.85
CA GLY A 155 -11.54 14.83 33.37
C GLY A 155 -11.02 14.00 32.20
N ASP A 156 -11.63 12.87 31.85
CA ASP A 156 -11.21 11.99 30.76
C ASP A 156 -11.79 12.47 29.40
N PHE A 157 -11.02 12.39 28.30
CA PHE A 157 -11.46 12.88 26.99
C PHE A 157 -12.39 11.86 26.31
N ASP A 158 -13.64 12.27 26.07
CA ASP A 158 -14.66 11.52 25.32
C ASP A 158 -14.63 11.86 23.82
N ILE A 159 -15.08 10.93 22.98
CA ILE A 159 -15.29 11.16 21.54
C ILE A 159 -16.78 11.36 21.26
N LEU A 160 -17.14 12.47 20.61
CA LEU A 160 -18.40 12.63 19.90
C LEU A 160 -18.25 12.15 18.45
N ALA A 161 -19.33 11.60 17.91
CA ALA A 161 -19.36 11.21 16.50
C ALA A 161 -20.73 11.50 15.86
N VAL A 162 -20.68 12.16 14.71
CA VAL A 162 -21.81 12.42 13.82
C VAL A 162 -21.88 11.28 12.81
N SER A 163 -22.94 10.47 12.86
CA SER A 163 -23.00 9.21 12.09
C SER A 163 -24.30 8.97 11.31
N ARG A 164 -24.21 8.21 10.21
CA ARG A 164 -25.34 7.89 9.30
C ARG A 164 -25.39 6.44 8.82
N VAL A 165 -26.61 5.88 8.79
CA VAL A 165 -26.88 4.49 8.37
C VAL A 165 -27.70 4.46 7.07
N LEU A 166 -27.14 3.96 5.96
CA LEU A 166 -27.78 3.98 4.64
C LEU A 166 -28.83 2.88 4.36
N TYR A 167 -29.26 2.08 5.35
CA TYR A 167 -30.18 0.96 5.15
C TYR A 167 -31.67 1.32 5.30
N GLY A 168 -32.21 2.06 4.33
CA GLY A 168 -33.66 2.23 4.12
C GLY A 168 -34.14 3.66 4.29
N ASP A 169 -34.88 3.94 5.37
CA ASP A 169 -35.06 5.32 5.83
C ASP A 169 -33.76 5.70 6.55
N SER A 170 -32.91 6.55 5.96
CA SER A 170 -31.59 6.89 6.53
C SER A 170 -31.70 7.42 7.95
N ILE A 171 -31.03 6.77 8.89
CA ILE A 171 -30.90 7.22 10.28
C ILE A 171 -29.64 8.06 10.37
N TYR A 172 -29.76 9.27 10.90
CA TYR A 172 -28.64 10.12 11.28
C TYR A 172 -28.66 10.28 12.79
N GLN A 173 -27.50 10.32 13.42
CA GLN A 173 -27.37 10.47 14.87
C GLN A 173 -26.13 11.24 15.28
N ILE A 174 -26.14 11.73 16.51
CA ILE A 174 -24.96 12.17 17.25
C ILE A 174 -24.86 11.25 18.47
N ALA A 175 -23.67 10.72 18.76
CA ALA A 175 -23.44 9.84 19.91
C ALA A 175 -22.14 10.17 20.64
N LYS A 176 -22.10 9.91 21.95
CA LYS A 176 -20.88 9.93 22.78
C LYS A 176 -20.30 8.52 22.90
N PHE A 177 -18.98 8.40 22.85
CA PHE A 177 -18.21 7.27 23.33
C PHE A 177 -17.49 7.68 24.61
N GLU A 178 -17.89 7.08 25.73
CA GLU A 178 -17.44 7.44 27.09
C GLU A 178 -16.04 6.86 27.36
N ASN A 179 -15.01 7.65 27.69
CA ASN A 179 -13.66 7.13 27.98
C ASN A 179 -13.60 6.56 29.41
N THR A 180 -14.04 5.31 29.59
CA THR A 180 -14.50 4.79 30.89
C THR A 180 -13.43 4.53 31.96
N ASP A 181 -12.15 4.74 31.65
CA ASP A 181 -11.03 4.59 32.58
C ASP A 181 -9.89 5.62 32.43
N GLY A 182 -10.01 6.57 31.49
CA GLY A 182 -8.97 7.56 31.19
C GLY A 182 -7.67 6.94 30.65
N ALA A 183 -7.77 5.76 30.04
CA ALA A 183 -6.67 5.00 29.43
C ALA A 183 -7.07 4.46 28.04
N GLY A 184 -7.91 5.22 27.32
CA GLY A 184 -8.44 4.86 25.99
C GLY A 184 -9.53 3.77 25.96
N THR A 185 -10.04 3.27 27.10
CA THR A 185 -11.10 2.24 27.09
C THR A 185 -12.49 2.86 26.86
N PHE A 186 -12.81 3.13 25.60
CA PHE A 186 -14.10 3.68 25.19
C PHE A 186 -15.28 2.72 25.40
N GLY A 187 -16.36 3.27 25.98
CA GLY A 187 -17.64 2.62 26.19
C GLY A 187 -18.52 2.59 24.93
N PRO A 188 -19.59 1.77 24.93
CA PRO A 188 -20.44 1.59 23.75
C PRO A 188 -21.29 2.84 23.45
N ALA A 189 -21.30 3.25 22.18
CA ALA A 189 -21.98 4.44 21.65
C ALA A 189 -23.34 4.78 22.31
N VAL A 190 -23.41 5.96 22.94
CA VAL A 190 -24.62 6.51 23.56
C VAL A 190 -25.24 7.55 22.63
N THR A 191 -26.28 7.16 21.88
CA THR A 191 -27.04 8.07 21.00
C THR A 191 -27.67 9.22 21.79
N ILE A 192 -27.19 10.44 21.56
CA ILE A 192 -27.71 11.70 22.13
C ILE A 192 -28.99 12.10 21.40
N THR A 193 -28.97 12.03 20.06
CA THR A 193 -30.15 12.32 19.21
C THR A 193 -30.15 11.46 17.96
N ALA A 194 -31.36 11.16 17.46
CA ALA A 194 -31.59 10.54 16.15
C ALA A 194 -32.83 11.16 15.44
N ASP A 195 -33.26 12.35 15.86
CA ASP A 195 -34.42 13.09 15.31
C ASP A 195 -34.00 14.17 14.29
N PHE A 196 -32.69 14.32 14.03
CA PHE A 196 -32.14 15.21 13.00
C PHE A 196 -31.93 14.47 11.67
N LYS A 197 -31.56 15.21 10.62
CA LYS A 197 -31.22 14.68 9.30
C LYS A 197 -30.01 15.42 8.77
N ASP A 198 -29.05 14.68 8.23
CA ASP A 198 -27.78 15.22 7.73
C ASP A 198 -27.17 16.29 8.66
N PRO A 199 -27.00 16.00 9.98
CA PRO A 199 -26.03 16.73 10.79
C PRO A 199 -24.64 16.61 10.13
N ARG A 200 -23.82 17.64 10.25
CA ARG A 200 -22.52 17.73 9.56
C ARG A 200 -21.33 17.92 10.47
N GLU A 201 -21.54 18.50 11.64
CA GLU A 201 -20.51 18.98 12.54
C GLU A 201 -21.16 19.23 13.91
N VAL A 202 -20.39 19.17 14.99
CA VAL A 202 -20.81 19.42 16.37
C VAL A 202 -19.62 19.91 17.18
N HIS A 203 -19.81 20.88 18.08
CA HIS A 203 -18.78 21.36 19.01
C HIS A 203 -19.24 21.28 20.46
N ALA A 204 -18.32 20.99 21.39
CA ALA A 204 -18.55 20.80 22.81
C ALA A 204 -18.05 22.00 23.64
N VAL A 205 -18.94 22.97 23.89
CA VAL A 205 -18.57 24.29 24.42
C VAL A 205 -19.65 24.90 25.34
N ASP A 206 -19.25 25.67 26.36
CA ASP A 206 -20.17 26.33 27.32
C ASP A 206 -20.89 27.53 26.67
N MET A 207 -22.09 27.27 26.11
CA MET A 207 -22.88 28.27 25.38
C MET A 207 -23.80 29.14 26.26
N ASP A 208 -23.96 28.87 27.56
CA ASP A 208 -24.77 29.71 28.47
C ASP A 208 -24.07 30.27 29.72
N GLY A 209 -22.77 29.96 29.88
CA GLY A 209 -21.85 30.54 30.84
C GLY A 209 -22.00 29.98 32.26
N ASP A 210 -22.52 28.75 32.40
CA ASP A 210 -22.73 28.09 33.69
C ASP A 210 -21.59 27.14 34.12
N GLY A 211 -20.74 26.75 33.17
CA GLY A 211 -19.49 26.01 33.37
C GLY A 211 -19.51 24.53 32.97
N ASP A 212 -20.64 24.02 32.47
CA ASP A 212 -20.77 22.67 31.92
C ASP A 212 -20.76 22.74 30.36
N LEU A 213 -20.11 21.80 29.65
CA LEU A 213 -20.02 21.86 28.17
C LEU A 213 -21.34 21.47 27.49
N ASP A 214 -21.87 22.34 26.63
CA ASP A 214 -23.04 22.09 25.77
C ASP A 214 -22.63 21.57 24.39
N LEU A 215 -23.58 21.06 23.59
CA LEU A 215 -23.32 20.82 22.15
C LEU A 215 -24.01 21.86 21.27
N VAL A 216 -23.25 22.48 20.37
CA VAL A 216 -23.76 23.29 19.25
C VAL A 216 -23.39 22.60 17.92
N GLY A 217 -24.09 22.85 16.82
CA GLY A 217 -23.68 22.28 15.53
C GLY A 217 -24.67 22.43 14.39
N ALA A 218 -24.24 22.03 13.19
CA ALA A 218 -24.93 22.26 11.92
C ALA A 218 -25.64 21.02 11.37
N SER A 219 -26.77 21.23 10.67
CA SER A 219 -27.47 20.20 9.90
C SER A 219 -28.06 20.75 8.60
N SER A 220 -27.94 20.00 7.51
CA SER A 220 -28.26 20.46 6.15
C SER A 220 -28.83 19.35 5.25
N TYR A 221 -30.09 18.99 5.46
CA TYR A 221 -30.73 17.90 4.70
C TYR A 221 -31.52 18.38 3.48
N ILE A 222 -31.24 17.78 2.32
CA ILE A 222 -32.06 17.84 1.11
C ILE A 222 -32.54 16.43 0.72
N SER A 223 -33.82 16.25 0.39
CA SER A 223 -34.33 14.95 -0.09
C SER A 223 -33.95 14.66 -1.55
N GLU A 224 -33.83 13.38 -1.93
CA GLU A 224 -33.53 12.93 -3.31
C GLU A 224 -34.44 13.52 -4.41
N ASP A 225 -35.63 14.00 -4.04
CA ASP A 225 -36.62 14.60 -4.93
C ASP A 225 -36.72 16.13 -4.83
N GLU A 226 -35.80 16.77 -4.10
CA GLU A 226 -35.73 18.21 -3.80
C GLU A 226 -37.00 18.78 -3.09
N THR A 227 -37.91 17.93 -2.60
CA THR A 227 -39.18 18.41 -2.01
C THR A 227 -39.11 18.76 -0.53
N ILE A 228 -38.06 18.29 0.17
CA ILE A 228 -37.77 18.62 1.56
C ILE A 228 -36.36 19.23 1.60
N GLN A 229 -36.26 20.42 2.17
CA GLN A 229 -35.03 21.11 2.54
C GLN A 229 -35.15 21.47 4.02
N GLU A 230 -34.20 21.03 4.84
CA GLU A 230 -34.18 21.22 6.28
C GLU A 230 -32.74 21.55 6.73
N HIS A 231 -32.42 22.84 6.72
CA HIS A 231 -31.18 23.40 7.25
C HIS A 231 -31.46 23.97 8.65
N LYS A 232 -30.64 23.66 9.66
CA LYS A 232 -30.78 24.13 11.04
C LYS A 232 -29.41 24.13 11.73
N ILE A 233 -29.15 25.14 12.57
CA ILE A 233 -28.22 25.01 13.69
C ILE A 233 -29.01 24.47 14.88
N PHE A 234 -28.40 23.60 15.69
CA PHE A 234 -28.98 23.07 16.92
C PHE A 234 -28.13 23.45 18.13
N TRP A 235 -28.77 23.53 19.31
CA TRP A 235 -28.09 23.69 20.59
C TRP A 235 -28.71 22.76 21.64
N PHE A 236 -27.88 21.93 22.24
CA PHE A 236 -28.21 20.96 23.28
C PHE A 236 -27.51 21.34 24.59
N ASN A 237 -28.28 21.73 25.60
CA ASN A 237 -27.73 22.17 26.88
C ASN A 237 -27.59 21.02 27.90
N ASN A 238 -26.46 20.99 28.60
CA ASN A 238 -25.96 19.95 29.52
C ASN A 238 -26.24 20.30 30.99
N THR A 239 -27.49 20.66 31.33
CA THR A 239 -27.97 21.19 32.64
C THR A 239 -27.55 20.50 33.95
N ASP A 240 -26.80 19.40 33.92
CA ASP A 240 -26.24 18.75 35.10
C ASP A 240 -24.78 18.29 34.98
N GLY A 241 -24.03 18.74 33.97
CA GLY A 241 -22.58 18.51 33.83
C GLY A 241 -22.20 17.03 33.81
N GLN A 242 -23.05 16.19 33.21
CA GLN A 242 -22.90 14.73 33.15
C GLN A 242 -23.31 14.19 31.76
N GLY A 243 -23.05 14.95 30.69
CA GLY A 243 -23.45 14.63 29.30
C GLY A 243 -24.98 14.48 29.07
N ASN A 244 -25.85 14.99 29.96
CA ASN A 244 -27.31 14.78 29.88
C ASN A 244 -28.01 15.85 29.04
N PHE A 245 -27.59 15.92 27.78
CA PHE A 245 -28.03 16.88 26.78
C PHE A 245 -29.56 17.00 26.61
N SER A 246 -30.02 18.25 26.49
CA SER A 246 -31.41 18.56 26.16
C SER A 246 -31.51 19.66 25.10
N LEU A 247 -32.18 19.37 23.98
CA LEU A 247 -32.36 20.32 22.87
C LEU A 247 -33.16 21.55 23.33
N VAL A 248 -32.53 22.73 23.30
CA VAL A 248 -33.14 23.99 23.76
C VAL A 248 -33.81 24.73 22.60
N GLU A 249 -33.08 25.00 21.53
CA GLU A 249 -33.54 25.77 20.36
C GLU A 249 -32.97 25.18 19.06
N SER A 250 -33.60 25.53 17.94
CA SER A 250 -33.07 25.30 16.59
C SER A 250 -33.00 26.64 15.86
N ILE A 251 -31.80 27.20 15.72
CA ILE A 251 -31.59 28.51 15.10
C ILE A 251 -31.82 28.35 13.58
N THR A 252 -32.62 29.23 13.01
CA THR A 252 -32.88 29.23 11.56
C THR A 252 -31.85 30.10 10.83
N SER A 253 -30.72 29.48 10.50
CA SER A 253 -29.83 29.91 9.42
C SER A 253 -30.52 29.73 8.05
N GLY A 254 -29.87 30.16 6.96
CA GLY A 254 -30.37 30.01 5.59
C GLY A 254 -30.07 28.63 5.00
N LEU A 255 -29.79 28.57 3.70
CA LEU A 255 -29.36 27.33 3.04
C LEU A 255 -27.91 26.94 3.40
N GLU A 256 -27.69 25.62 3.48
CA GLU A 256 -26.40 24.93 3.65
C GLU A 256 -25.35 25.57 4.59
N PRO A 257 -25.60 25.58 5.91
CA PRO A 257 -24.50 25.50 6.88
C PRO A 257 -23.86 24.12 6.78
N ARG A 258 -22.53 24.05 6.76
CA ARG A 258 -21.76 22.79 6.82
C ARG A 258 -20.81 22.79 7.99
N PHE A 259 -19.81 23.65 7.87
CA PHE A 259 -18.89 24.01 8.92
C PHE A 259 -19.37 25.29 9.63
N MET A 260 -18.91 25.53 10.85
CA MET A 260 -19.12 26.73 11.67
C MET A 260 -18.05 26.82 12.77
N ASP A 261 -17.97 27.95 13.45
CA ASP A 261 -17.09 28.11 14.62
C ASP A 261 -17.67 29.14 15.62
N ASN A 262 -16.96 29.46 16.70
CA ASN A 262 -17.48 30.15 17.87
C ASN A 262 -16.41 30.95 18.66
N ALA A 263 -16.72 32.20 19.02
CA ALA A 263 -15.83 33.07 19.81
C ALA A 263 -16.58 34.27 20.43
N ASP A 264 -15.98 35.00 21.38
CA ASP A 264 -16.49 36.28 21.89
C ASP A 264 -16.11 37.43 20.92
N PHE A 265 -16.90 37.60 19.84
CA PHE A 265 -16.61 38.58 18.78
C PHE A 265 -16.99 40.04 19.13
N ASP A 266 -17.83 40.27 20.15
CA ASP A 266 -18.36 41.59 20.54
C ASP A 266 -17.85 42.10 21.91
N GLY A 267 -17.20 41.24 22.69
CA GLY A 267 -16.49 41.56 23.92
C GLY A 267 -17.40 41.67 25.16
N ASP A 268 -18.60 41.06 25.14
CA ASP A 268 -19.51 41.03 26.28
C ASP A 268 -19.35 39.80 27.20
N GLY A 269 -18.69 38.74 26.71
CA GLY A 269 -18.27 37.56 27.47
C GLY A 269 -19.10 36.30 27.26
N ASP A 270 -20.08 36.31 26.35
CA ASP A 270 -20.83 35.13 25.89
C ASP A 270 -20.31 34.72 24.49
N LEU A 271 -20.22 33.41 24.18
CA LEU A 271 -19.67 32.93 22.89
C LEU A 271 -20.70 33.04 21.75
N ASP A 272 -20.37 33.81 20.71
CA ASP A 272 -21.11 33.96 19.46
C ASP A 272 -20.80 32.82 18.47
N LEU A 273 -21.62 32.65 17.43
CA LEU A 273 -21.38 31.67 16.36
C LEU A 273 -21.10 32.35 15.02
N ILE A 274 -20.12 31.86 14.26
CA ILE A 274 -19.84 32.24 12.88
C ILE A 274 -20.09 31.07 11.93
N ILE A 275 -20.82 31.32 10.83
CA ILE A 275 -21.37 30.25 9.97
C ILE A 275 -21.23 30.63 8.48
N PRO A 276 -20.41 29.92 7.68
CA PRO A 276 -20.44 29.95 6.23
C PRO A 276 -21.72 29.32 5.67
N GLN A 277 -22.25 29.89 4.60
CA GLN A 277 -23.45 29.43 3.89
C GLN A 277 -23.14 29.25 2.40
N GLN A 278 -22.79 28.03 1.99
CA GLN A 278 -22.24 27.76 0.64
C GLN A 278 -23.19 28.24 -0.48
N GLU A 279 -24.47 27.81 -0.44
CA GLU A 279 -25.50 28.14 -1.44
C GLU A 279 -26.04 29.58 -1.33
N GLU A 280 -26.03 30.21 -0.15
CA GLU A 280 -26.41 31.64 -0.03
C GLU A 280 -25.27 32.59 -0.39
N ASN A 281 -24.02 32.07 -0.42
CA ASN A 281 -22.78 32.80 -0.72
C ASN A 281 -22.49 33.90 0.31
N THR A 282 -22.75 33.60 1.59
CA THR A 282 -22.64 34.52 2.72
C THR A 282 -21.92 33.88 3.90
N ILE A 283 -21.21 34.67 4.69
CA ILE A 283 -20.84 34.31 6.07
C ILE A 283 -21.71 35.14 7.00
N ILE A 284 -22.30 34.49 8.01
CA ILE A 284 -23.14 35.13 9.04
C ILE A 284 -22.54 34.95 10.42
N MET A 285 -22.76 35.95 11.27
CA MET A 285 -22.56 35.89 12.71
C MET A 285 -23.93 35.78 13.39
N VAL A 286 -24.02 35.00 14.46
CA VAL A 286 -25.21 34.85 15.30
C VAL A 286 -24.85 35.25 16.73
N GLU A 287 -25.31 36.43 17.14
CA GLU A 287 -25.16 36.94 18.51
C GLU A 287 -25.72 35.91 19.52
N ASN A 288 -24.98 35.58 20.57
CA ASN A 288 -25.45 34.93 21.79
C ASN A 288 -25.74 36.00 22.86
N ALA A 289 -26.18 35.58 24.06
CA ALA A 289 -26.37 36.42 25.25
C ALA A 289 -26.67 35.53 26.48
N GLY A 290 -25.83 34.52 26.72
CA GLY A 290 -25.99 33.51 27.76
C GLY A 290 -27.12 32.54 27.41
N GLY A 291 -26.89 31.69 26.39
CA GLY A 291 -27.86 30.71 25.89
C GLY A 291 -29.10 31.35 25.24
N ALA A 292 -28.92 32.49 24.56
CA ALA A 292 -30.04 33.37 24.16
C ALA A 292 -29.90 34.00 22.76
N PHE A 293 -29.57 33.16 21.76
CA PHE A 293 -29.34 33.54 20.37
C PHE A 293 -30.25 34.66 19.81
N GLY A 294 -29.60 35.72 19.31
CA GLY A 294 -30.13 37.05 19.11
C GLY A 294 -30.25 37.48 17.64
N THR A 295 -29.37 38.37 17.19
CA THR A 295 -29.37 38.89 15.81
C THR A 295 -28.49 38.04 14.91
N VAL A 296 -28.99 37.74 13.71
CA VAL A 296 -28.17 37.22 12.61
C VAL A 296 -27.66 38.40 11.77
N THR A 297 -26.35 38.56 11.70
CA THR A 297 -25.67 39.60 10.93
C THR A 297 -24.93 38.96 9.75
N ILE A 298 -25.05 39.51 8.54
CA ILE A 298 -24.26 39.08 7.38
C ILE A 298 -22.96 39.88 7.40
N LEU A 299 -21.83 39.18 7.54
CA LEU A 299 -20.49 39.78 7.56
C LEU A 299 -19.98 40.02 6.13
N GLU A 300 -20.08 39.03 5.25
CA GLU A 300 -19.65 39.11 3.85
C GLU A 300 -20.66 38.43 2.91
N SER A 301 -20.73 38.92 1.67
CA SER A 301 -21.64 38.48 0.60
C SER A 301 -21.10 38.67 -0.84
N ASP A 302 -19.88 39.18 -1.02
CA ASP A 302 -19.31 39.50 -2.34
C ASP A 302 -18.48 38.35 -2.98
N PHE A 303 -18.50 37.12 -2.41
CA PHE A 303 -17.80 35.92 -2.90
C PHE A 303 -18.74 34.81 -3.46
N THR A 304 -18.29 33.55 -3.60
CA THR A 304 -19.12 32.43 -4.07
C THR A 304 -18.66 31.10 -3.45
N GLY A 305 -19.56 30.44 -2.72
CA GLY A 305 -19.27 29.23 -1.94
C GLY A 305 -18.22 29.43 -0.84
N PRO A 306 -18.53 30.08 0.29
CA PRO A 306 -17.74 29.90 1.51
C PRO A 306 -17.90 28.47 2.03
N GLU A 307 -16.84 27.85 2.55
CA GLU A 307 -16.87 26.46 3.03
C GLU A 307 -16.48 26.31 4.51
N ARG A 308 -15.19 26.43 4.88
CA ARG A 308 -14.71 26.44 6.29
C ARG A 308 -14.57 27.85 6.86
N VAL A 309 -14.58 27.95 8.18
CA VAL A 309 -14.17 29.09 9.01
C VAL A 309 -13.36 28.60 10.20
N ILE A 310 -12.46 29.43 10.74
CA ILE A 310 -11.72 29.19 12.00
C ILE A 310 -11.62 30.53 12.75
N ALA A 311 -11.87 30.55 14.05
CA ALA A 311 -11.93 31.74 14.89
C ALA A 311 -10.86 31.73 16.00
N THR A 312 -9.94 32.70 15.97
CA THR A 312 -8.88 32.89 16.98
C THR A 312 -8.35 34.33 16.91
N ASP A 313 -7.51 34.75 17.86
CA ASP A 313 -6.86 36.09 17.87
C ASP A 313 -5.63 36.08 16.93
N PHE A 314 -5.74 36.74 15.77
CA PHE A 314 -4.73 36.67 14.70
C PHE A 314 -3.70 37.82 14.69
N ASP A 315 -3.91 38.91 15.45
CA ASP A 315 -2.95 40.03 15.56
C ASP A 315 -2.51 40.38 17.01
N ASP A 316 -2.73 39.45 17.95
CA ASP A 316 -2.30 39.46 19.38
C ASP A 316 -2.80 40.70 20.14
N ASP A 317 -4.00 41.15 19.78
CA ASP A 317 -4.65 42.38 20.26
C ASP A 317 -5.58 42.09 21.47
N GLY A 318 -6.14 40.88 21.53
CA GLY A 318 -7.00 40.36 22.60
C GLY A 318 -8.48 40.24 22.25
N ASP A 319 -8.87 40.56 21.01
CA ASP A 319 -10.23 40.47 20.47
C ASP A 319 -10.26 39.38 19.35
N ALA A 320 -11.32 38.58 19.24
CA ALA A 320 -11.33 37.41 18.35
C ALA A 320 -11.53 37.74 16.85
N ASP A 321 -10.70 37.16 15.98
CA ASP A 321 -10.74 37.26 14.51
C ASP A 321 -11.28 35.98 13.86
N PHE A 322 -11.37 35.93 12.52
CA PHE A 322 -11.60 34.65 11.81
C PHE A 322 -10.97 34.55 10.42
N LEU A 323 -10.65 33.32 10.01
CA LEU A 323 -10.38 32.90 8.63
C LEU A 323 -11.64 32.36 7.94
N ALA A 324 -11.65 32.36 6.61
CA ALA A 324 -12.60 31.59 5.80
C ALA A 324 -12.00 31.07 4.49
N THR A 325 -12.37 29.83 4.10
CA THR A 325 -12.12 29.30 2.74
C THR A 325 -13.28 29.59 1.80
N ILE A 326 -12.99 29.68 0.50
CA ILE A 326 -13.97 29.99 -0.55
C ILE A 326 -13.83 29.01 -1.73
N ASP A 327 -14.37 27.80 -1.53
CA ASP A 327 -14.57 26.66 -2.46
C ASP A 327 -14.29 27.00 -3.94
N THR A 328 -15.15 27.79 -4.57
CA THR A 328 -15.11 27.99 -6.03
C THR A 328 -13.99 28.90 -6.54
N SER A 329 -13.06 29.31 -5.66
CA SER A 329 -12.05 30.32 -5.97
C SER A 329 -10.68 30.13 -5.32
N GLY A 330 -10.50 29.17 -4.40
CA GLY A 330 -9.22 28.92 -3.72
C GLY A 330 -8.76 30.03 -2.75
N ILE A 331 -9.61 31.02 -2.50
CA ILE A 331 -9.27 32.17 -1.66
C ILE A 331 -9.33 31.79 -0.18
N VAL A 332 -8.23 32.05 0.53
CA VAL A 332 -8.16 32.12 1.99
C VAL A 332 -8.18 33.60 2.41
N ALA A 333 -9.13 33.97 3.26
CA ALA A 333 -9.34 35.36 3.68
C ALA A 333 -9.43 35.50 5.20
N LEU A 334 -8.62 36.40 5.77
CA LEU A 334 -8.62 36.80 7.17
C LEU A 334 -9.54 38.01 7.40
N TYR A 335 -10.21 38.05 8.55
CA TYR A 335 -11.13 39.11 8.95
C TYR A 335 -10.77 39.58 10.36
N THR A 336 -10.04 40.69 10.46
CA THR A 336 -9.58 41.23 11.74
C THR A 336 -10.65 42.10 12.40
N ASN A 337 -10.92 41.91 13.68
CA ASN A 337 -11.97 42.56 14.47
C ASN A 337 -11.53 43.98 14.92
N ASP A 338 -12.34 44.63 15.78
CA ASP A 338 -11.96 45.82 16.56
C ASP A 338 -12.50 45.81 18.00
N GLY A 339 -12.80 44.60 18.51
CA GLY A 339 -13.45 44.36 19.80
C GLY A 339 -14.92 44.76 19.85
N THR A 340 -15.57 44.87 18.69
CA THR A 340 -17.00 45.22 18.58
C THR A 340 -17.76 44.51 17.43
N GLY A 341 -17.16 43.49 16.80
CA GLY A 341 -17.72 42.76 15.66
C GLY A 341 -17.70 43.52 14.32
N ASP A 342 -16.93 44.61 14.21
CA ASP A 342 -16.88 45.51 13.04
C ASP A 342 -15.66 45.15 12.13
N PHE A 343 -15.62 43.90 11.64
CA PHE A 343 -14.47 43.25 10.98
C PHE A 343 -13.88 43.96 9.72
N THR A 344 -12.57 43.80 9.52
CA THR A 344 -11.77 44.27 8.40
C THR A 344 -11.15 43.10 7.62
N ARG A 345 -11.61 42.91 6.38
CA ARG A 345 -11.17 41.80 5.50
C ARG A 345 -9.81 42.05 4.83
N SER A 346 -8.91 41.08 4.95
CA SER A 346 -7.71 40.88 4.13
C SER A 346 -7.88 39.68 3.18
N ILE A 347 -6.92 39.47 2.28
CA ILE A 347 -6.77 38.27 1.45
C ILE A 347 -5.38 37.72 1.73
N LEU A 348 -5.29 36.44 2.10
CA LEU A 348 -4.01 35.78 2.35
C LEU A 348 -3.53 35.14 1.04
N SER A 349 -4.34 34.22 0.49
CA SER A 349 -4.12 33.58 -0.81
C SER A 349 -5.22 33.92 -1.82
N ASP A 350 -4.85 34.03 -3.10
CA ASP A 350 -5.76 33.99 -4.26
C ASP A 350 -5.37 32.92 -5.30
N THR A 351 -4.77 31.81 -4.85
CA THR A 351 -4.49 30.61 -5.65
C THR A 351 -5.77 30.02 -6.27
N THR A 352 -5.64 29.37 -7.42
CA THR A 352 -6.80 28.81 -8.17
C THR A 352 -7.16 27.37 -7.78
N GLU A 353 -6.53 26.83 -6.75
CA GLU A 353 -6.72 25.47 -6.24
C GLU A 353 -7.60 25.51 -4.98
N GLN A 354 -8.56 24.60 -4.89
CA GLN A 354 -9.65 24.71 -3.92
C GLN A 354 -9.16 24.20 -2.56
N ALA A 355 -8.89 25.11 -1.63
CA ALA A 355 -8.47 24.79 -0.26
C ALA A 355 -9.63 24.13 0.52
N SER A 356 -9.33 23.01 1.20
CA SER A 356 -10.33 22.09 1.76
C SER A 356 -10.14 21.80 3.25
N GLY A 357 -8.90 21.59 3.68
CA GLY A 357 -8.50 21.68 5.08
C GLY A 357 -7.83 23.02 5.37
N LEU A 358 -7.97 23.51 6.60
CA LEU A 358 -7.19 24.61 7.19
C LEU A 358 -6.88 24.24 8.64
N ASP A 359 -5.74 24.70 9.14
CA ASP A 359 -5.45 24.82 10.58
C ASP A 359 -4.48 26.00 10.86
N VAL A 360 -4.26 26.37 12.13
CA VAL A 360 -3.67 27.65 12.56
C VAL A 360 -2.75 27.46 13.78
N ALA A 361 -1.45 27.70 13.61
CA ALA A 361 -0.45 27.64 14.68
C ALA A 361 0.73 28.59 14.43
N ASP A 362 1.55 28.81 15.46
CA ASP A 362 2.89 29.44 15.38
C ASP A 362 3.88 28.33 15.00
N PHE A 363 4.16 28.13 13.71
CA PHE A 363 4.96 26.99 13.23
C PHE A 363 6.47 27.29 13.11
N ASP A 364 6.92 28.55 13.26
CA ASP A 364 8.35 28.94 13.20
C ASP A 364 8.92 29.57 14.49
N GLU A 365 8.19 29.49 15.62
CA GLU A 365 8.52 30.07 16.94
C GLU A 365 8.73 31.61 16.94
N ASP A 366 8.32 32.34 15.89
CA ASP A 366 8.42 33.80 15.80
C ASP A 366 7.45 34.51 16.77
N GLY A 367 6.27 33.92 16.99
CA GLY A 367 5.24 34.39 17.92
C GLY A 367 4.00 35.02 17.28
N ASP A 368 3.89 35.00 15.95
CA ASP A 368 2.71 35.43 15.17
C ASP A 368 2.03 34.17 14.57
N LEU A 369 0.68 34.07 14.56
CA LEU A 369 -0.01 32.85 14.06
C LEU A 369 0.01 32.73 12.52
N ASP A 370 0.45 31.58 12.02
CA ASP A 370 0.45 31.17 10.62
C ASP A 370 -0.84 30.44 10.22
N VAL A 371 -0.97 30.07 8.94
CA VAL A 371 -2.11 29.28 8.43
C VAL A 371 -1.62 28.09 7.59
N PHE A 372 -1.90 26.87 8.01
CA PHE A 372 -1.70 25.66 7.21
C PHE A 372 -2.94 25.41 6.32
N SER A 373 -2.74 24.94 5.09
CA SER A 373 -3.85 24.60 4.17
C SER A 373 -3.55 23.38 3.29
N THR A 374 -4.59 22.62 2.92
CA THR A 374 -4.54 21.52 1.92
C THR A 374 -5.56 21.76 0.81
N SER A 375 -5.38 21.12 -0.36
CA SER A 375 -6.32 21.22 -1.48
C SER A 375 -6.94 19.89 -1.91
N GLN A 376 -8.25 19.90 -2.19
CA GLN A 376 -8.99 18.80 -2.81
C GLN A 376 -8.55 18.47 -4.27
N PHE A 377 -7.72 19.30 -4.92
CA PHE A 377 -7.41 19.18 -6.35
C PHE A 377 -5.94 19.34 -6.73
N ALA A 378 -5.05 19.51 -5.76
CA ALA A 378 -3.60 19.49 -5.94
C ALA A 378 -2.96 18.70 -4.80
N ALA A 379 -1.91 17.92 -5.08
CA ALA A 379 -1.17 17.15 -4.07
C ALA A 379 -0.21 18.03 -3.25
N ALA A 380 -0.64 19.24 -2.92
CA ALA A 380 0.13 20.25 -2.21
C ALA A 380 -0.60 20.70 -0.94
N ALA A 381 0.12 20.66 0.17
CA ALA A 381 -0.17 21.48 1.34
C ALA A 381 0.59 22.81 1.21
N THR A 382 0.18 23.85 1.93
CA THR A 382 0.88 25.14 1.97
C THR A 382 0.75 25.77 3.34
N LEU A 383 1.89 26.06 3.96
CA LEU A 383 1.98 26.95 5.11
C LEU A 383 2.03 28.39 4.60
N HIS A 384 1.14 29.23 5.10
CA HIS A 384 1.19 30.68 4.92
C HIS A 384 1.80 31.28 6.17
N ALA A 385 3.10 31.56 6.15
CA ALA A 385 3.83 32.09 7.30
C ALA A 385 3.54 33.59 7.50
N ASN A 386 3.13 34.00 8.70
CA ASN A 386 2.78 35.36 9.07
C ASN A 386 4.07 36.19 9.29
N ASN A 387 4.04 37.49 8.98
CA ASN A 387 5.24 38.35 8.98
C ASN A 387 5.16 39.48 10.03
N GLY A 388 4.27 39.35 11.02
CA GLY A 388 4.06 40.34 12.09
C GLY A 388 3.63 41.74 11.64
N ASP A 389 3.15 41.86 10.40
CA ASP A 389 2.64 43.13 9.84
C ASP A 389 1.33 43.00 9.02
N GLY A 390 0.64 41.85 9.16
CA GLY A 390 -0.57 41.53 8.41
C GLY A 390 -0.30 41.14 6.96
N THR A 391 0.88 40.61 6.68
CA THR A 391 1.25 40.02 5.38
C THR A 391 1.82 38.62 5.58
N PHE A 392 1.57 37.75 4.60
CA PHE A 392 1.89 36.32 4.67
C PHE A 392 2.89 35.94 3.57
N THR A 393 3.68 34.91 3.81
CA THR A 393 4.67 34.33 2.90
C THR A 393 4.33 32.87 2.67
N ASP A 394 3.95 32.52 1.43
CA ASP A 394 3.62 31.14 1.07
C ASP A 394 4.87 30.25 1.06
N VAL A 395 4.87 29.23 1.92
CA VAL A 395 5.84 28.13 1.95
C VAL A 395 5.10 26.88 1.40
N PRO A 396 5.28 26.54 0.11
CA PRO A 396 4.65 25.36 -0.47
C PRO A 396 5.28 24.11 0.14
N LEU A 397 4.46 23.30 0.81
CA LEU A 397 4.92 22.09 1.48
C LEU A 397 5.02 20.97 0.44
N SER A 398 6.21 20.39 0.34
CA SER A 398 6.53 19.39 -0.68
C SER A 398 6.03 18.02 -0.27
N GLY A 399 4.71 17.85 -0.29
CA GLY A 399 4.11 16.52 -0.29
C GLY A 399 4.64 15.70 -1.47
N PRO A 400 4.81 14.36 -1.32
CA PRO A 400 5.13 13.49 -2.44
C PRO A 400 3.96 13.51 -3.45
N ASN A 401 4.06 14.34 -4.50
CA ASN A 401 3.01 14.47 -5.52
C ASN A 401 2.62 13.08 -6.06
N ALA A 402 1.31 12.81 -6.12
CA ALA A 402 0.76 11.47 -6.32
C ALA A 402 1.22 10.84 -7.65
N VAL A 403 2.26 10.01 -7.59
CA VAL A 403 2.82 9.33 -8.75
C VAL A 403 1.74 8.39 -9.31
N GLY A 404 1.36 8.55 -10.58
CA GLY A 404 0.64 7.52 -11.31
C GLY A 404 1.62 6.76 -12.18
N PRO A 405 2.44 5.85 -11.65
CA PRO A 405 3.56 5.31 -12.41
C PRO A 405 3.09 4.45 -13.59
N LEU A 406 3.47 4.83 -14.81
CA LEU A 406 3.29 3.97 -15.98
C LEU A 406 4.54 3.18 -16.36
N ARG A 407 5.72 3.80 -16.24
CA ARG A 407 6.99 3.27 -16.75
C ARG A 407 8.15 3.56 -15.80
N ALA A 408 9.16 2.71 -15.91
CA ALA A 408 10.26 2.54 -14.98
C ALA A 408 11.50 2.08 -15.75
N VAL A 409 12.66 2.69 -15.51
CA VAL A 409 13.97 2.34 -16.12
C VAL A 409 15.06 2.38 -15.05
N MET A 410 16.07 1.51 -15.16
CA MET A 410 17.29 1.55 -14.34
C MET A 410 18.47 2.11 -15.14
N ALA A 411 19.33 2.90 -14.51
CA ALA A 411 20.59 3.37 -15.08
C ALA A 411 21.57 3.84 -13.98
N ASP A 412 22.86 3.92 -14.29
CA ASP A 412 23.88 4.60 -13.46
C ASP A 412 23.93 6.08 -13.91
N ILE A 413 23.23 6.99 -13.22
CA ILE A 413 22.99 8.38 -13.70
C ILE A 413 24.04 9.38 -13.18
N ASP A 414 24.65 9.10 -12.02
CA ASP A 414 25.71 9.93 -11.41
C ASP A 414 27.13 9.42 -11.71
N GLY A 415 27.29 8.14 -12.09
CA GLY A 415 28.56 7.53 -12.48
C GLY A 415 29.38 6.93 -11.33
N ASP A 416 28.79 6.67 -10.15
CA ASP A 416 29.48 5.99 -9.05
C ASP A 416 29.55 4.45 -9.23
N GLY A 417 28.61 3.87 -9.97
CA GLY A 417 28.58 2.47 -10.41
C GLY A 417 27.42 1.62 -9.89
N ASP A 418 26.53 2.16 -9.06
CA ASP A 418 25.33 1.47 -8.59
C ASP A 418 24.12 1.74 -9.55
N GLN A 419 22.94 1.16 -9.31
CA GLN A 419 21.78 1.31 -10.21
C GLN A 419 20.72 2.25 -9.63
N ASP A 420 20.58 3.43 -10.23
CA ASP A 420 19.52 4.39 -9.97
C ASP A 420 18.23 4.01 -10.71
N PHE A 421 17.14 4.68 -10.31
CA PHE A 421 15.81 4.48 -10.86
C PHE A 421 15.26 5.77 -11.52
N ILE A 422 14.60 5.63 -12.68
CA ILE A 422 13.85 6.70 -13.37
C ILE A 422 12.37 6.32 -13.45
N GLY A 423 11.51 7.15 -12.86
CA GLY A 423 10.05 6.96 -12.83
C GLY A 423 9.28 8.02 -13.63
N GLN A 424 8.15 7.63 -14.23
CA GLN A 424 7.27 8.51 -15.00
C GLN A 424 5.81 8.46 -14.53
N SER A 425 5.24 9.61 -14.14
CA SER A 425 3.86 9.78 -13.63
C SER A 425 2.84 10.17 -14.72
N THR A 426 1.65 9.57 -14.71
CA THR A 426 0.56 9.88 -15.66
C THR A 426 -0.29 11.10 -15.33
N TRP A 427 -0.44 11.45 -14.04
CA TRP A 427 -1.38 12.50 -13.65
C TRP A 427 -0.77 13.89 -13.82
N ASP A 428 0.47 14.05 -13.34
CA ASP A 428 1.22 15.31 -13.40
C ASP A 428 2.19 15.39 -14.61
N LEU A 429 2.35 14.28 -15.34
CA LEU A 429 3.14 14.20 -16.58
C LEU A 429 4.62 14.58 -16.34
N GLU A 430 5.17 14.01 -15.27
CA GLU A 430 6.51 14.26 -14.74
C GLU A 430 7.42 13.03 -14.90
N ILE A 431 8.72 13.28 -15.11
CA ILE A 431 9.81 12.30 -15.15
C ILE A 431 10.80 12.69 -14.06
N ALA A 432 11.13 11.75 -13.18
CA ALA A 432 11.98 11.97 -12.02
C ALA A 432 13.03 10.85 -11.87
N TRP A 433 14.22 11.23 -11.41
CA TRP A 433 15.36 10.36 -11.07
C TRP A 433 15.44 10.17 -9.55
N TYR A 434 15.85 8.97 -9.15
CA TYR A 434 15.98 8.50 -7.78
C TYR A 434 17.36 7.86 -7.60
N GLU A 435 18.25 8.59 -6.92
CA GLU A 435 19.63 8.20 -6.54
C GLU A 435 19.61 6.97 -5.61
N ASN A 436 20.40 5.93 -5.88
CA ASN A 436 20.57 4.72 -5.04
C ASN A 436 21.96 4.72 -4.38
N ASP A 437 22.05 4.61 -3.05
CA ASP A 437 23.33 4.72 -2.33
C ASP A 437 24.18 3.42 -2.29
N GLY A 438 23.87 2.47 -3.19
CA GLY A 438 24.51 1.16 -3.24
C GLY A 438 24.04 0.18 -2.16
N SER A 439 23.02 0.53 -1.36
CA SER A 439 22.35 -0.41 -0.44
C SER A 439 20.99 -0.91 -0.97
N GLY A 440 20.56 -0.42 -2.13
CA GLY A 440 19.20 -0.64 -2.64
C GLY A 440 18.17 0.09 -1.78
N SER A 441 18.48 1.33 -1.43
CA SER A 441 17.64 2.33 -0.77
C SER A 441 17.80 3.66 -1.52
N TYR A 442 16.70 4.40 -1.70
CA TYR A 442 16.64 5.51 -2.65
C TYR A 442 16.53 6.88 -1.97
N GLY A 443 17.21 7.88 -2.56
CA GLY A 443 17.18 9.27 -2.15
C GLY A 443 15.90 10.02 -2.56
N ALA A 444 15.85 11.31 -2.22
CA ALA A 444 14.75 12.18 -2.60
C ALA A 444 14.73 12.46 -4.12
N GLN A 445 13.53 12.47 -4.72
CA GLN A 445 13.38 12.59 -6.16
C GLN A 445 13.97 13.88 -6.75
N THR A 446 14.70 13.75 -7.86
CA THR A 446 15.18 14.88 -8.66
C THR A 446 14.40 14.95 -9.97
N ILE A 447 13.73 16.09 -10.21
CA ILE A 447 12.85 16.25 -11.36
C ILE A 447 13.65 16.52 -12.63
N ILE A 448 13.59 15.58 -13.57
CA ILE A 448 14.18 15.70 -14.92
C ILE A 448 13.32 16.64 -15.77
N ALA A 449 11.99 16.39 -15.79
CA ALA A 449 11.08 17.08 -16.69
C ALA A 449 9.62 17.02 -16.22
N ASN A 450 8.88 18.13 -16.39
CA ASN A 450 7.43 18.17 -16.19
C ASN A 450 6.69 18.84 -17.36
N SER A 451 5.63 18.17 -17.83
CA SER A 451 4.92 18.57 -19.05
C SER A 451 3.77 19.53 -18.75
N SER A 452 3.83 20.73 -19.36
CA SER A 452 2.80 21.78 -19.27
C SER A 452 1.47 21.48 -20.01
N LEU A 453 1.04 20.22 -20.06
CA LEU A 453 -0.27 19.79 -20.57
C LEU A 453 -1.28 19.72 -19.42
N PRO A 454 -2.60 19.67 -19.68
CA PRO A 454 -3.58 19.49 -18.63
C PRO A 454 -3.45 18.09 -17.99
N PRO A 455 -3.61 17.96 -16.67
CA PRO A 455 -3.85 16.68 -16.02
C PRO A 455 -5.00 15.90 -16.68
N ASN A 456 -4.97 14.58 -16.57
CA ASN A 456 -5.92 13.66 -17.23
C ASN A 456 -5.82 13.65 -18.77
N THR A 457 -4.76 14.19 -19.37
CA THR A 457 -4.45 13.92 -20.77
C THR A 457 -3.93 12.49 -20.86
N LEU A 458 -4.73 11.56 -21.39
CA LEU A 458 -4.29 10.17 -21.61
C LEU A 458 -3.21 10.14 -22.69
N ILE A 459 -1.96 9.91 -22.28
CA ILE A 459 -0.81 9.82 -23.18
C ILE A 459 0.02 8.59 -22.83
N TRP A 460 0.29 7.80 -23.86
CA TRP A 460 1.16 6.63 -23.80
C TRP A 460 2.55 7.12 -24.20
N PHE A 461 3.27 7.62 -23.21
CA PHE A 461 4.67 7.97 -23.35
C PHE A 461 5.54 6.71 -23.34
N ASP A 462 6.81 6.89 -23.67
CA ASP A 462 7.86 5.95 -23.32
C ASP A 462 9.05 6.71 -22.73
N VAL A 463 9.90 6.04 -21.96
CA VAL A 463 11.12 6.58 -21.37
C VAL A 463 12.24 5.54 -21.46
N ASP A 464 13.44 5.98 -21.82
CA ASP A 464 14.66 5.15 -21.96
C ASP A 464 15.88 6.01 -21.53
N ALA A 465 17.05 5.41 -21.31
CA ALA A 465 18.24 6.09 -20.79
C ALA A 465 19.55 5.63 -21.45
N GLY A 466 20.46 6.58 -21.72
CA GLY A 466 21.75 6.32 -22.35
C GLY A 466 22.53 7.59 -22.69
N ASP A 467 23.83 7.47 -22.96
CA ASP A 467 24.69 8.59 -23.42
C ASP A 467 24.28 9.00 -24.86
N MET A 468 23.63 10.16 -25.02
CA MET A 468 23.14 10.65 -26.32
C MET A 468 24.10 11.66 -26.98
N ASP A 469 24.99 12.30 -26.22
CA ASP A 469 25.93 13.34 -26.67
C ASP A 469 27.34 12.80 -26.96
N GLY A 470 27.74 11.69 -26.35
CA GLY A 470 29.04 11.03 -26.50
C GLY A 470 30.13 11.57 -25.57
N ASP A 471 29.77 12.24 -24.47
CA ASP A 471 30.72 12.76 -23.48
C ASP A 471 30.98 11.83 -22.29
N GLY A 472 30.07 10.89 -22.04
CA GLY A 472 30.20 9.76 -21.13
C GLY A 472 29.28 9.76 -19.90
N ASP A 473 28.43 10.78 -19.75
CA ASP A 473 27.41 10.87 -18.71
C ASP A 473 26.05 10.37 -19.28
N ILE A 474 25.13 9.83 -18.45
CA ILE A 474 23.88 9.21 -18.95
C ILE A 474 22.73 10.22 -19.05
N ASP A 475 22.13 10.31 -20.24
CA ASP A 475 20.95 11.13 -20.53
C ASP A 475 19.64 10.33 -20.42
N VAL A 476 18.51 11.05 -20.36
CA VAL A 476 17.16 10.45 -20.36
C VAL A 476 16.38 10.90 -21.59
N ILE A 477 15.71 9.98 -22.28
CA ILE A 477 14.91 10.25 -23.47
C ILE A 477 13.44 9.85 -23.28
N THR A 478 12.52 10.64 -23.83
CA THR A 478 11.07 10.38 -23.76
C THR A 478 10.38 10.70 -25.08
N SER A 479 9.28 9.99 -25.35
CA SER A 479 8.36 10.34 -26.44
C SER A 479 7.38 11.43 -26.00
N GLU A 480 6.75 12.13 -26.95
CA GLU A 480 5.77 13.19 -26.65
C GLU A 480 4.56 13.17 -27.62
N PRO A 481 3.58 12.27 -27.40
CA PRO A 481 2.52 11.97 -28.37
C PRO A 481 1.48 13.07 -28.63
N VAL A 482 1.44 14.13 -27.81
CA VAL A 482 0.56 15.30 -28.01
C VAL A 482 1.24 16.44 -28.77
N ARG A 483 2.57 16.50 -28.71
CA ARG A 483 3.38 17.52 -29.39
C ARG A 483 3.99 17.01 -30.70
N ASP A 484 3.86 15.71 -31.00
CA ASP A 484 4.47 14.98 -32.13
C ASP A 484 6.00 15.21 -32.16
N GLN A 485 6.66 14.92 -31.02
CA GLN A 485 8.10 15.10 -30.83
C GLN A 485 8.72 13.98 -29.99
N ILE A 486 10.06 13.92 -30.01
CA ILE A 486 10.90 13.18 -29.08
C ILE A 486 11.69 14.25 -28.30
N VAL A 487 11.92 14.02 -27.01
CA VAL A 487 12.70 14.93 -26.16
C VAL A 487 13.75 14.12 -25.41
N TRP A 488 15.02 14.50 -25.53
CA TRP A 488 16.08 13.98 -24.66
C TRP A 488 16.61 15.10 -23.76
N TYR A 489 17.10 14.72 -22.59
CA TYR A 489 17.49 15.62 -21.52
C TYR A 489 18.97 15.40 -21.19
N GLU A 490 19.81 16.34 -21.62
CA GLU A 490 21.27 16.39 -21.41
C GLU A 490 21.58 16.49 -19.90
N ASN A 491 22.26 15.50 -19.33
CA ASN A 491 22.83 15.47 -17.98
C ASN A 491 24.20 16.15 -17.99
N ASP A 492 24.52 17.02 -17.01
CA ASP A 492 25.83 17.71 -16.96
C ASP A 492 26.90 17.00 -16.11
N GLY A 493 26.79 15.67 -15.99
CA GLY A 493 27.65 14.82 -15.15
C GLY A 493 27.48 15.11 -13.67
N SER A 494 26.25 15.45 -13.26
CA SER A 494 25.93 15.80 -11.87
C SER A 494 24.49 15.51 -11.42
N GLY A 495 23.62 14.99 -12.31
CA GLY A 495 22.22 14.64 -12.03
C GLY A 495 21.28 15.80 -11.67
N GLY A 496 21.83 16.94 -11.23
CA GLY A 496 21.08 18.09 -10.71
C GLY A 496 20.74 19.18 -11.72
N THR A 497 20.99 19.00 -13.03
CA THR A 497 20.58 19.95 -14.08
C THR A 497 20.42 19.24 -15.43
N TRP A 498 19.19 19.28 -15.95
CA TRP A 498 18.77 18.61 -17.18
C TRP A 498 18.49 19.62 -18.28
N THR A 499 19.12 19.50 -19.45
CA THR A 499 18.92 20.42 -20.59
C THR A 499 18.11 19.77 -21.72
N PRO A 500 16.87 20.22 -22.00
CA PRO A 500 15.99 19.55 -22.96
C PRO A 500 16.29 19.91 -24.42
N HIS A 501 16.49 18.87 -25.23
CA HIS A 501 16.64 18.92 -26.68
C HIS A 501 15.38 18.34 -27.35
N PHE A 502 14.80 19.11 -28.29
CA PHE A 502 13.49 18.81 -28.87
C PHE A 502 13.61 18.47 -30.35
N GLU A 503 13.38 17.21 -30.72
CA GLU A 503 13.40 16.78 -32.12
C GLU A 503 12.02 16.35 -32.63
N GLY A 504 11.68 16.80 -33.84
CA GLY A 504 10.31 16.76 -34.36
C GLY A 504 9.97 15.43 -35.02
N ALA A 505 9.06 14.66 -34.44
CA ALA A 505 8.65 13.37 -34.96
C ALA A 505 7.66 13.53 -36.14
N ALA A 506 7.87 12.77 -37.21
CA ALA A 506 7.08 12.90 -38.44
C ALA A 506 5.75 12.10 -38.43
N GLY A 507 5.08 11.97 -37.27
CA GLY A 507 3.87 11.17 -37.14
C GLY A 507 3.04 11.49 -35.89
N ALA A 508 1.77 11.11 -35.93
CA ALA A 508 0.82 11.39 -34.85
C ALA A 508 0.92 10.32 -33.75
N GLY A 509 1.57 10.67 -32.65
CA GLY A 509 1.75 9.80 -31.49
C GLY A 509 2.76 8.67 -31.69
N THR A 510 4.04 8.96 -31.41
CA THR A 510 5.03 7.94 -31.02
C THR A 510 4.51 7.15 -29.81
N LEU A 511 4.88 5.88 -29.70
CA LEU A 511 4.38 4.98 -28.65
C LEU A 511 5.46 4.33 -27.78
N GLU A 512 6.70 4.41 -28.25
CA GLU A 512 7.77 3.49 -27.89
C GLU A 512 9.11 4.08 -28.33
N ILE A 513 10.14 3.84 -27.52
CA ILE A 513 11.54 4.17 -27.79
C ILE A 513 12.38 2.94 -27.50
N VAL A 514 13.38 2.67 -28.35
CA VAL A 514 14.47 1.73 -28.08
C VAL A 514 15.78 2.41 -28.50
N LEU A 515 16.75 2.50 -27.58
CA LEU A 515 18.10 2.97 -27.86
C LEU A 515 19.02 1.83 -28.36
N ALA A 516 19.71 2.04 -29.48
CA ALA A 516 20.67 1.08 -30.04
C ALA A 516 21.67 1.74 -31.01
N ASP A 517 22.92 1.25 -31.06
CA ASP A 517 23.91 1.60 -32.12
C ASP A 517 23.55 0.82 -33.40
N MET A 518 22.68 1.38 -34.26
CA MET A 518 22.10 0.65 -35.39
C MET A 518 23.06 0.47 -36.57
N GLU A 519 24.16 1.24 -36.64
CA GLU A 519 25.13 1.22 -37.74
C GLU A 519 26.57 0.82 -37.34
N GLY A 520 26.76 0.34 -36.10
CA GLY A 520 28.01 -0.25 -35.61
C GLY A 520 29.17 0.74 -35.50
N ASP A 521 28.82 1.99 -35.23
CA ASP A 521 29.68 3.19 -35.28
C ASP A 521 30.11 3.62 -33.87
N GLY A 522 29.25 3.38 -32.87
CA GLY A 522 29.52 3.49 -31.44
C GLY A 522 28.65 4.48 -30.67
N ASP A 523 27.82 5.26 -31.36
CA ASP A 523 26.91 6.26 -30.79
C ASP A 523 25.46 5.67 -30.72
N LEU A 524 24.66 6.03 -29.71
CA LEU A 524 23.28 5.50 -29.57
C LEU A 524 22.28 6.23 -30.48
N ASP A 525 21.55 5.47 -31.31
CA ASP A 525 20.41 5.95 -32.10
C ASP A 525 19.08 5.71 -31.39
N VAL A 526 18.03 6.40 -31.86
CA VAL A 526 16.66 6.25 -31.34
C VAL A 526 15.77 5.54 -32.35
N LEU A 527 15.30 4.33 -32.04
CA LEU A 527 14.24 3.63 -32.79
C LEU A 527 12.87 3.95 -32.18
N THR A 528 11.83 4.14 -33.00
CA THR A 528 10.48 4.51 -32.52
C THR A 528 9.34 3.91 -33.34
N SER A 529 8.21 3.64 -32.68
CA SER A 529 6.97 3.16 -33.31
C SER A 529 5.79 4.13 -33.11
N GLN A 530 4.74 4.04 -33.95
CA GLN A 530 3.60 5.00 -33.97
C GLN A 530 2.24 4.34 -33.71
N TYR A 531 1.36 5.03 -32.95
CA TYR A 531 0.06 4.54 -32.48
C TYR A 531 -0.95 4.24 -33.60
N PHE A 532 -1.08 5.14 -34.59
CA PHE A 532 -2.14 5.08 -35.61
C PHE A 532 -1.57 5.15 -37.03
N PHE A 533 -1.89 4.12 -37.84
CA PHE A 533 -1.38 3.97 -39.21
C PHE A 533 0.17 3.88 -39.23
N GLY A 534 0.69 3.01 -38.35
CA GLY A 534 2.05 3.13 -37.82
C GLY A 534 3.17 3.05 -38.85
N ASN A 535 4.18 3.89 -38.67
CA ASN A 535 5.49 3.70 -39.26
C ASN A 535 6.47 3.34 -38.13
N VAL A 536 7.59 2.75 -38.50
CA VAL A 536 8.78 2.68 -37.63
C VAL A 536 9.82 3.62 -38.19
N ALA A 537 10.32 4.52 -37.33
CA ALA A 537 11.30 5.55 -37.67
C ALA A 537 12.54 5.39 -36.78
N TRP A 538 13.70 5.44 -37.42
CA TRP A 538 15.03 5.35 -36.81
C TRP A 538 15.68 6.72 -36.95
N TYR A 539 16.18 7.27 -35.85
CA TYR A 539 16.79 8.59 -35.80
C TYR A 539 18.28 8.42 -35.55
N VAL A 540 19.06 8.53 -36.64
CA VAL A 540 20.52 8.42 -36.62
C VAL A 540 21.13 9.57 -35.83
N ASN A 541 21.88 9.27 -34.79
CA ASN A 541 22.69 10.21 -34.02
C ASN A 541 23.98 10.56 -34.79
N ASP A 542 24.72 11.59 -34.37
CA ASP A 542 26.03 11.93 -34.96
C ASP A 542 27.16 12.09 -33.93
N GLY A 543 26.96 11.48 -32.75
CA GLY A 543 27.85 11.59 -31.59
C GLY A 543 27.90 13.00 -31.02
N THR A 544 26.78 13.72 -31.12
CA THR A 544 26.51 15.04 -30.50
C THR A 544 25.00 15.29 -30.26
N GLY A 545 24.20 14.23 -30.09
CA GLY A 545 22.74 14.30 -29.88
C GLY A 545 21.91 14.87 -31.05
N SER A 546 22.49 15.04 -32.25
CA SER A 546 21.87 15.72 -33.40
C SER A 546 21.16 14.74 -34.35
N LEU A 547 20.02 14.22 -33.89
CA LEU A 547 19.21 13.19 -34.56
C LEU A 547 18.80 13.48 -36.03
N THR A 548 18.81 12.44 -36.86
CA THR A 548 18.42 12.47 -38.28
C THR A 548 17.44 11.34 -38.63
N GLU A 549 16.17 11.70 -38.86
CA GLU A 549 15.09 10.76 -39.23
C GLU A 549 15.36 9.97 -40.54
N LEU A 550 15.35 8.65 -40.43
CA LEU A 550 15.26 7.66 -41.50
C LEU A 550 14.02 6.76 -41.26
N ASN A 551 13.40 6.32 -42.36
CA ASN A 551 12.18 5.51 -42.28
C ASN A 551 12.50 4.02 -42.51
N VAL A 552 12.31 3.19 -41.47
CA VAL A 552 12.48 1.74 -41.52
C VAL A 552 11.38 1.10 -42.38
N GLY A 553 10.10 1.45 -42.14
CA GLY A 553 8.99 0.91 -42.92
C GLY A 553 7.63 1.59 -42.68
N GLU A 554 6.79 1.62 -43.73
CA GLU A 554 5.36 1.94 -43.62
C GLU A 554 4.59 0.64 -43.28
N PHE A 555 3.96 0.55 -42.12
CA PHE A 555 3.11 -0.59 -41.73
C PHE A 555 1.64 -0.19 -41.89
N GLU A 556 0.84 -0.89 -42.70
CA GLU A 556 -0.61 -0.62 -42.79
C GLU A 556 -1.41 -1.21 -41.59
N ALA A 557 -0.84 -1.06 -40.39
CA ALA A 557 -1.40 -1.44 -39.09
C ALA A 557 -2.52 -0.47 -38.66
N LEU A 558 -3.44 -0.98 -37.84
CA LEU A 558 -4.60 -0.21 -37.36
C LEU A 558 -4.39 0.44 -35.98
N TYR A 559 -3.33 0.03 -35.28
CA TYR A 559 -3.08 0.26 -33.86
C TYR A 559 -1.58 0.04 -33.52
N ARG A 560 -1.24 0.12 -32.22
CA ARG A 560 0.08 -0.11 -31.59
C ARG A 560 0.97 -1.11 -32.34
N ILE A 561 2.19 -0.68 -32.58
CA ILE A 561 3.33 -1.52 -32.98
C ILE A 561 4.20 -1.71 -31.72
N ARG A 562 4.96 -2.79 -31.67
CA ARG A 562 6.13 -2.96 -30.80
C ARG A 562 7.37 -3.15 -31.66
N VAL A 563 8.52 -2.65 -31.23
CA VAL A 563 9.81 -2.81 -31.92
C VAL A 563 10.91 -3.21 -30.97
N ASP A 564 11.88 -3.93 -31.52
CA ASP A 564 13.12 -4.32 -30.85
C ASP A 564 14.27 -4.31 -31.88
N ALA A 565 15.51 -4.20 -31.40
CA ALA A 565 16.71 -3.99 -32.21
C ALA A 565 17.84 -4.97 -31.85
N ALA A 566 18.25 -5.81 -32.82
CA ALA A 566 19.30 -6.81 -32.60
C ALA A 566 19.98 -7.27 -33.91
N ASP A 567 21.24 -7.68 -33.84
CA ASP A 567 22.01 -8.33 -34.93
C ASP A 567 21.53 -9.80 -35.11
N ILE A 568 20.47 -10.00 -35.91
CA ILE A 568 19.81 -11.30 -36.12
C ILE A 568 20.56 -12.19 -37.15
N ASP A 569 21.46 -11.61 -37.96
CA ASP A 569 22.17 -12.29 -39.05
C ASP A 569 23.72 -12.33 -38.90
N GLY A 570 24.26 -11.68 -37.85
CA GLY A 570 25.67 -11.76 -37.45
C GLY A 570 26.62 -10.96 -38.36
N ASP A 571 26.10 -9.97 -39.08
CA ASP A 571 26.81 -9.09 -40.00
C ASP A 571 27.44 -7.88 -39.27
N GLY A 572 26.76 -7.39 -38.22
CA GLY A 572 27.22 -6.33 -37.32
C GLY A 572 26.51 -4.98 -37.43
N ASP A 573 25.54 -4.84 -38.34
CA ASP A 573 24.51 -3.80 -38.31
C ASP A 573 23.31 -4.32 -37.47
N GLN A 574 22.58 -3.49 -36.72
CA GLN A 574 21.41 -3.97 -35.96
C GLN A 574 20.16 -4.03 -36.84
N ASP A 575 19.43 -5.14 -36.82
CA ASP A 575 18.14 -5.28 -37.49
C ASP A 575 16.97 -4.75 -36.66
N VAL A 576 15.81 -4.58 -37.29
CA VAL A 576 14.55 -4.25 -36.58
C VAL A 576 13.59 -5.44 -36.62
N ILE A 577 13.11 -5.84 -35.45
CA ILE A 577 12.04 -6.83 -35.28
C ILE A 577 10.79 -6.10 -34.80
N ALA A 578 9.64 -6.34 -35.43
CA ALA A 578 8.42 -5.57 -35.18
C ALA A 578 7.15 -6.44 -35.04
N GLY A 579 6.39 -6.18 -33.98
CA GLY A 579 5.09 -6.78 -33.65
C GLY A 579 3.92 -5.82 -33.91
N SER A 580 2.75 -6.30 -34.36
CA SER A 580 1.59 -5.43 -34.64
C SER A 580 0.31 -5.83 -33.90
N TYR A 581 -0.38 -4.85 -33.29
CA TYR A 581 -1.67 -5.05 -32.62
C TYR A 581 -2.84 -4.94 -33.63
N MET A 582 -3.37 -6.10 -34.06
CA MET A 582 -4.52 -6.27 -35.00
C MET A 582 -4.30 -5.80 -36.45
N TYR A 583 -4.59 -6.68 -37.43
CA TYR A 583 -4.29 -6.43 -38.84
C TYR A 583 -5.29 -7.09 -39.84
N TYR A 584 -5.35 -6.63 -41.11
CA TYR A 584 -6.26 -7.19 -42.14
C TYR A 584 -5.65 -8.15 -43.20
N SER A 585 -4.34 -8.12 -43.51
CA SER A 585 -3.72 -8.97 -44.56
C SER A 585 -2.17 -9.17 -44.55
N SER A 586 -1.47 -9.04 -43.42
CA SER A 586 0.01 -9.10 -43.28
C SER A 586 0.44 -10.15 -42.25
N PRO A 587 1.72 -10.58 -42.19
CA PRO A 587 2.34 -11.00 -40.93
C PRO A 587 2.10 -10.01 -39.78
N VAL A 588 2.24 -10.53 -38.57
CA VAL A 588 2.04 -9.81 -37.30
C VAL A 588 3.33 -9.75 -36.46
N VAL A 589 4.30 -10.65 -36.73
CA VAL A 589 5.70 -10.53 -36.28
C VAL A 589 6.57 -10.53 -37.53
N THR A 590 7.43 -9.52 -37.68
CA THR A 590 8.20 -9.26 -38.91
C THR A 590 9.60 -8.76 -38.59
N TRP A 591 10.62 -9.37 -39.22
CA TRP A 591 12.03 -8.95 -39.15
C TRP A 591 12.40 -8.14 -40.41
N PHE A 592 13.22 -7.11 -40.26
CA PHE A 592 13.68 -6.19 -41.30
C PHE A 592 15.22 -6.11 -41.29
N GLU A 593 15.85 -6.63 -42.36
CA GLU A 593 17.31 -6.74 -42.54
C GLU A 593 17.93 -5.34 -42.80
N ASN A 594 18.82 -4.85 -41.94
CA ASN A 594 19.46 -3.55 -42.00
C ASN A 594 20.75 -3.58 -42.83
N VAL A 595 20.65 -3.53 -44.16
CA VAL A 595 21.85 -3.61 -45.01
C VAL A 595 22.54 -2.24 -45.16
N ASN A 596 23.37 -1.87 -44.18
CA ASN A 596 24.08 -0.59 -44.06
C ASN A 596 23.12 0.62 -44.15
N GLY A 597 22.12 0.63 -43.27
CA GLY A 597 21.07 1.65 -43.19
C GLY A 597 19.97 1.52 -44.25
N VAL A 598 19.67 0.29 -44.72
CA VAL A 598 18.72 0.03 -45.81
C VAL A 598 17.88 -1.24 -45.60
N PHE A 599 16.68 -1.06 -45.06
CA PHE A 599 15.66 -2.09 -44.83
C PHE A 599 14.90 -2.52 -46.11
N ASP A 600 15.61 -3.08 -47.10
CA ASP A 600 15.07 -3.50 -48.41
C ASP A 600 14.61 -4.99 -48.43
N GLU A 601 15.03 -5.82 -47.46
CA GLU A 601 14.61 -7.23 -47.28
C GLU A 601 13.85 -7.41 -45.95
N VAL A 602 12.76 -8.19 -45.98
CA VAL A 602 11.74 -8.24 -44.92
C VAL A 602 11.16 -9.65 -44.79
N GLN A 603 11.26 -10.26 -43.61
CA GLN A 603 10.84 -11.63 -43.34
C GLN A 603 9.66 -11.70 -42.35
N ALA A 604 8.65 -12.48 -42.72
CA ALA A 604 7.51 -12.82 -41.86
C ALA A 604 7.87 -13.96 -40.89
N LEU A 605 8.04 -13.67 -39.60
CA LEU A 605 8.26 -14.70 -38.57
C LEU A 605 6.93 -15.38 -38.19
N TRP A 606 5.87 -14.59 -38.00
CA TRP A 606 4.55 -15.12 -37.65
C TRP A 606 3.40 -14.49 -38.45
N THR A 607 2.36 -15.29 -38.69
CA THR A 607 1.11 -14.84 -39.33
C THR A 607 -0.07 -15.62 -38.75
N PRO A 608 -0.98 -14.98 -37.98
CA PRO A 608 -2.11 -15.67 -37.36
C PRO A 608 -3.11 -16.22 -38.37
N SER A 609 -3.89 -17.21 -37.94
CA SER A 609 -4.95 -17.78 -38.79
C SER A 609 -6.13 -16.83 -39.05
N ASN A 610 -6.28 -15.79 -38.22
CA ASN A 610 -7.22 -14.69 -38.35
C ASN A 610 -6.61 -13.37 -37.80
N PRO A 611 -5.91 -12.57 -38.63
CA PRO A 611 -5.19 -11.38 -38.14
C PRO A 611 -6.08 -10.26 -37.58
N VAL A 612 -7.41 -10.35 -37.78
CA VAL A 612 -8.37 -9.31 -37.35
C VAL A 612 -8.70 -9.39 -35.85
N SER A 613 -8.25 -10.44 -35.17
CA SER A 613 -8.44 -10.66 -33.73
C SER A 613 -7.27 -11.44 -33.13
N SER A 614 -6.06 -11.10 -33.58
CA SER A 614 -4.80 -11.53 -32.99
C SER A 614 -3.76 -10.41 -33.16
N GLY A 615 -2.80 -10.32 -32.25
CA GLY A 615 -1.79 -9.25 -32.24
C GLY A 615 -0.67 -9.56 -31.25
N VAL A 616 0.43 -8.83 -31.36
CA VAL A 616 1.53 -8.84 -30.38
C VAL A 616 1.23 -7.83 -29.30
N ASN A 617 1.50 -8.21 -28.04
CA ASN A 617 1.54 -7.30 -26.92
C ASN A 617 2.99 -6.87 -26.64
N GLU A 618 3.98 -7.78 -26.63
CA GLU A 618 5.41 -7.44 -26.53
C GLU A 618 6.33 -8.31 -27.40
N ILE A 619 7.50 -7.79 -27.75
CA ILE A 619 8.57 -8.47 -28.49
C ILE A 619 9.94 -8.17 -27.91
N ILE A 620 10.80 -9.19 -27.80
CA ILE A 620 12.20 -9.07 -27.33
C ILE A 620 13.09 -10.08 -28.04
N SER A 621 14.40 -9.83 -28.07
CA SER A 621 15.41 -10.67 -28.73
C SER A 621 16.58 -10.99 -27.80
N ALA A 622 16.98 -12.25 -27.72
CA ALA A 622 18.08 -12.74 -26.86
C ALA A 622 18.56 -14.13 -27.34
N ASP A 623 19.72 -14.59 -26.87
CA ASP A 623 20.12 -16.00 -27.00
C ASP A 623 19.41 -16.82 -25.89
N PHE A 624 18.39 -17.60 -26.25
CA PHE A 624 17.61 -18.41 -25.30
C PHE A 624 18.02 -19.89 -25.26
N ASP A 625 18.94 -20.37 -26.12
CA ASP A 625 19.40 -21.78 -26.12
C ASP A 625 20.92 -21.99 -26.06
N GLY A 626 21.68 -20.92 -25.83
CA GLY A 626 23.09 -20.91 -25.44
C GLY A 626 24.06 -21.23 -26.58
N ASP A 627 23.60 -21.14 -27.82
CA ASP A 627 24.35 -21.50 -29.03
C ASP A 627 25.11 -20.32 -29.66
N GLY A 628 24.69 -19.08 -29.35
CA GLY A 628 25.34 -17.83 -29.72
C GLY A 628 24.65 -17.05 -30.84
N ASP A 629 23.57 -17.56 -31.40
CA ASP A 629 22.72 -16.90 -32.42
C ASP A 629 21.50 -16.22 -31.73
N ILE A 630 21.11 -15.00 -32.14
CA ILE A 630 20.02 -14.26 -31.46
C ILE A 630 18.63 -14.75 -31.91
N ASP A 631 17.80 -15.14 -30.94
CA ASP A 631 16.40 -15.54 -31.12
C ASP A 631 15.42 -14.38 -30.89
N VAL A 632 14.13 -14.64 -31.13
CA VAL A 632 13.02 -13.71 -30.82
C VAL A 632 11.99 -14.39 -29.91
N ALA A 633 11.48 -13.67 -28.91
CA ALA A 633 10.31 -14.06 -28.11
C ALA A 633 9.20 -13.00 -28.17
N THR A 634 7.93 -13.43 -28.05
CA THR A 634 6.76 -12.54 -28.11
C THR A 634 5.65 -12.96 -27.16
N SER A 635 4.98 -11.99 -26.54
CA SER A 635 3.64 -12.16 -25.97
C SER A 635 2.60 -11.79 -27.02
N LEU A 636 1.61 -12.64 -27.26
CA LEU A 636 0.60 -12.45 -28.30
C LEU A 636 -0.78 -12.95 -27.88
N PHE A 637 -1.84 -12.29 -28.33
CA PHE A 637 -3.22 -12.77 -28.12
C PHE A 637 -3.77 -13.47 -29.37
N GLU A 638 -4.52 -14.55 -29.18
CA GLU A 638 -5.20 -15.29 -30.27
C GLU A 638 -6.74 -15.17 -30.22
N ASP A 639 -7.39 -15.62 -31.30
CA ASP A 639 -8.85 -15.77 -31.49
C ASP A 639 -9.57 -16.55 -30.36
N ASN A 640 -8.83 -17.21 -29.47
CA ASN A 640 -9.33 -17.98 -28.31
C ASN A 640 -9.69 -17.10 -27.10
N GLY A 641 -9.16 -15.87 -27.01
CA GLY A 641 -9.30 -14.99 -25.85
C GLY A 641 -8.34 -15.30 -24.70
N TYR A 642 -7.17 -15.87 -25.02
CA TYR A 642 -6.04 -16.06 -24.11
C TYR A 642 -4.77 -15.52 -24.78
N ASP A 643 -3.81 -15.18 -23.94
CA ASP A 643 -2.54 -14.62 -24.32
C ASP A 643 -1.46 -15.70 -24.16
N VAL A 644 -0.56 -15.75 -25.12
CA VAL A 644 0.37 -16.84 -25.36
C VAL A 644 1.77 -16.28 -25.46
N VAL A 645 2.71 -16.90 -24.77
CA VAL A 645 4.13 -16.57 -24.85
C VAL A 645 4.81 -17.57 -25.80
N SER A 646 5.50 -17.07 -26.82
CA SER A 646 6.10 -17.86 -27.90
C SER A 646 7.55 -17.45 -28.17
N TRP A 647 8.44 -18.45 -28.30
CA TRP A 647 9.85 -18.30 -28.66
C TRP A 647 10.12 -18.83 -30.09
N TYR A 648 11.01 -18.16 -30.84
CA TYR A 648 11.37 -18.43 -32.23
C TYR A 648 12.90 -18.60 -32.37
N GLU A 649 13.36 -19.86 -32.35
CA GLU A 649 14.75 -20.34 -32.54
C GLU A 649 15.35 -19.91 -33.92
N ASN A 650 16.49 -19.20 -33.95
CA ASN A 650 17.21 -18.67 -35.11
C ASN A 650 18.27 -19.67 -35.63
N THR A 651 17.79 -20.79 -36.19
CA THR A 651 18.52 -22.06 -36.41
C THR A 651 19.82 -22.07 -37.25
N ASP A 652 20.32 -20.94 -37.73
CA ASP A 652 21.64 -20.83 -38.39
C ASP A 652 22.38 -19.48 -38.29
N GLY A 653 22.00 -18.58 -37.37
CA GLY A 653 22.73 -17.32 -37.12
C GLY A 653 22.79 -16.40 -38.34
N ALA A 654 21.75 -16.49 -39.17
CA ALA A 654 21.59 -15.79 -40.45
C ALA A 654 20.09 -15.57 -40.74
N GLY A 655 19.30 -15.36 -39.68
CA GLY A 655 17.86 -15.18 -39.71
C GLY A 655 17.02 -16.37 -40.20
N THR A 656 17.52 -17.61 -40.20
CA THR A 656 16.71 -18.80 -40.57
C THR A 656 15.93 -19.34 -39.37
N PHE A 657 14.88 -18.62 -38.98
CA PHE A 657 13.99 -19.01 -37.88
C PHE A 657 13.29 -20.37 -38.07
N ALA A 658 13.05 -21.06 -36.95
CA ALA A 658 12.41 -22.35 -36.90
C ALA A 658 10.96 -22.32 -37.45
N ALA A 659 10.57 -23.40 -38.14
CA ALA A 659 9.28 -23.48 -38.84
C ALA A 659 8.04 -23.63 -37.92
N THR A 660 8.24 -23.59 -36.60
CA THR A 660 7.23 -23.59 -35.53
C THR A 660 7.87 -22.97 -34.30
N SER A 661 7.22 -21.99 -33.68
CA SER A 661 7.62 -21.49 -32.36
C SER A 661 7.47 -22.55 -31.27
N THR A 662 8.25 -22.40 -30.21
CA THR A 662 8.06 -23.08 -28.93
C THR A 662 7.03 -22.29 -28.11
N PHE A 663 6.08 -22.99 -27.49
CA PHE A 663 5.07 -22.40 -26.60
C PHE A 663 5.57 -22.47 -25.16
N ILE A 664 5.60 -21.33 -24.48
CA ILE A 664 6.04 -21.22 -23.08
C ILE A 664 4.83 -21.31 -22.14
N THR A 665 3.78 -20.51 -22.36
CA THR A 665 2.50 -20.59 -21.62
C THR A 665 1.28 -20.18 -22.48
N ASP A 666 0.09 -20.69 -22.14
CA ASP A 666 -1.22 -20.32 -22.71
C ASP A 666 -2.34 -20.14 -21.64
N GLU A 667 -1.99 -20.07 -20.35
CA GLU A 667 -2.98 -20.20 -19.26
C GLU A 667 -3.74 -18.90 -18.90
N PHE A 668 -3.30 -17.72 -19.39
CA PHE A 668 -3.76 -16.42 -18.86
C PHE A 668 -4.44 -15.54 -19.93
N PRO A 669 -5.46 -14.74 -19.55
CA PRO A 669 -5.88 -13.59 -20.33
C PRO A 669 -4.98 -12.38 -20.02
N LEU A 670 -4.53 -11.69 -21.06
CA LEU A 670 -3.70 -10.47 -21.02
C LEU A 670 -2.34 -10.61 -20.28
N HIS A 671 -1.29 -10.88 -21.05
CA HIS A 671 0.09 -10.54 -20.70
C HIS A 671 0.47 -9.25 -21.43
N PHE A 672 1.04 -8.25 -20.75
CA PHE A 672 1.47 -7.03 -21.43
C PHE A 672 2.91 -7.10 -21.93
N ASN A 673 3.87 -7.37 -21.04
CA ASN A 673 5.31 -7.21 -21.31
C ASN A 673 6.09 -8.52 -21.20
N LEU A 674 7.33 -8.52 -21.70
CA LEU A 674 8.33 -9.58 -21.58
C LEU A 674 9.71 -8.96 -21.33
N TYR A 675 10.54 -9.62 -20.52
CA TYR A 675 11.95 -9.25 -20.30
C TYR A 675 12.79 -10.52 -20.35
N ALA A 676 13.91 -10.50 -21.10
CA ALA A 676 14.89 -11.58 -21.11
C ALA A 676 16.03 -11.19 -20.17
N ILE A 677 16.27 -12.00 -19.14
CA ILE A 677 17.27 -11.70 -18.10
C ILE A 677 17.68 -12.97 -17.35
N ASP A 678 18.91 -13.05 -16.89
CA ASP A 678 19.41 -14.11 -16.01
C ASP A 678 18.96 -13.82 -14.55
N MET A 679 17.75 -14.26 -14.17
CA MET A 679 17.18 -13.99 -12.82
C MET A 679 17.88 -14.75 -11.68
N ASP A 680 18.63 -15.79 -12.05
CA ASP A 680 19.10 -16.86 -11.18
C ASP A 680 20.64 -16.86 -11.03
N GLY A 681 21.35 -16.22 -11.97
CA GLY A 681 22.80 -16.06 -11.96
C GLY A 681 23.57 -17.30 -12.43
N ASP A 682 22.94 -18.26 -13.11
CA ASP A 682 23.63 -19.41 -13.70
C ASP A 682 24.26 -19.11 -15.07
N GLY A 683 23.81 -18.03 -15.73
CA GLY A 683 24.32 -17.50 -16.99
C GLY A 683 23.46 -17.78 -18.22
N ASP A 684 22.31 -18.45 -18.07
CA ASP A 684 21.34 -18.69 -19.15
C ASP A 684 20.18 -17.67 -19.10
N MET A 685 19.65 -17.24 -20.26
CA MET A 685 18.63 -16.18 -20.31
C MET A 685 17.24 -16.72 -19.97
N ASP A 686 16.66 -16.29 -18.84
CA ASP A 686 15.28 -16.59 -18.46
C ASP A 686 14.28 -15.63 -19.14
N LEU A 687 12.99 -15.83 -18.81
CA LEU A 687 11.90 -14.95 -19.24
C LEU A 687 11.04 -14.50 -18.04
N LEU A 688 10.88 -13.18 -17.91
CA LEU A 688 10.00 -12.53 -16.93
C LEU A 688 8.78 -11.92 -17.65
N THR A 689 7.59 -11.97 -17.05
CA THR A 689 6.35 -11.38 -17.63
C THR A 689 5.32 -10.98 -16.57
N GLU A 690 4.40 -10.09 -16.96
CA GLU A 690 3.35 -9.52 -16.11
C GLU A 690 1.96 -10.06 -16.48
N GLY A 691 1.22 -10.58 -15.50
CA GLY A 691 -0.12 -11.17 -15.70
C GLY A 691 -1.25 -10.29 -15.16
N TYR A 692 -1.87 -9.48 -16.02
CA TYR A 692 -2.84 -8.43 -15.64
C TYR A 692 -4.03 -8.94 -14.81
N TYR A 693 -4.55 -10.14 -15.10
CA TYR A 693 -5.67 -10.74 -14.37
C TYR A 693 -5.28 -11.75 -13.27
N GLU A 694 -3.99 -12.06 -13.09
CA GLU A 694 -3.51 -12.79 -11.90
C GLU A 694 -2.92 -11.85 -10.83
N GLU A 695 -2.84 -10.54 -11.11
CA GLU A 695 -2.29 -9.51 -10.20
C GLU A 695 -0.90 -9.93 -9.68
N SER A 696 -0.01 -10.27 -10.63
CA SER A 696 1.27 -10.93 -10.37
C SER A 696 2.33 -10.75 -11.46
N ILE A 697 3.59 -10.86 -11.03
CA ILE A 697 4.78 -11.01 -11.88
C ILE A 697 5.19 -12.49 -11.89
N GLN A 698 5.61 -12.99 -13.05
CA GLN A 698 5.85 -14.41 -13.31
C GLN A 698 7.21 -14.63 -13.97
N TRP A 699 8.06 -15.43 -13.33
CA TRP A 699 9.37 -15.85 -13.84
C TRP A 699 9.29 -17.27 -14.41
N PHE A 700 9.95 -17.50 -15.55
CA PHE A 700 10.10 -18.77 -16.24
C PHE A 700 11.58 -19.14 -16.38
N ALA A 701 12.07 -20.00 -15.48
CA ALA A 701 13.46 -20.47 -15.49
C ALA A 701 13.77 -21.36 -16.72
N ASN A 702 14.86 -21.04 -17.42
CA ASN A 702 15.38 -21.72 -18.62
C ASN A 702 16.51 -22.71 -18.25
N ASP A 703 16.88 -23.61 -19.16
CA ASP A 703 17.93 -24.64 -18.94
C ASP A 703 19.14 -24.51 -19.89
N GLY A 704 19.38 -23.31 -20.42
CA GLY A 704 20.43 -23.03 -21.41
C GLY A 704 20.31 -23.85 -22.68
N ASN A 705 19.11 -24.35 -22.98
CA ASN A 705 18.77 -25.18 -24.12
C ASN A 705 17.30 -24.89 -24.57
N GLY A 706 16.77 -23.71 -24.26
CA GLY A 706 15.42 -23.27 -24.62
C GLY A 706 14.26 -24.00 -23.93
N ASN A 707 14.51 -24.68 -22.79
CA ASN A 707 13.46 -25.38 -22.04
C ASN A 707 13.09 -24.61 -20.76
N PHE A 708 12.21 -23.62 -20.92
CA PHE A 708 11.50 -22.97 -19.82
C PHE A 708 10.69 -24.00 -19.01
N THR A 709 11.02 -24.22 -17.73
CA THR A 709 10.56 -25.41 -16.97
C THR A 709 9.88 -25.14 -15.62
N GLU A 710 10.13 -24.02 -14.95
CA GLU A 710 9.47 -23.67 -13.67
C GLU A 710 8.79 -22.29 -13.75
N LYS A 711 7.48 -22.23 -13.42
CA LYS A 711 6.73 -20.97 -13.23
C LYS A 711 6.84 -20.59 -11.75
N VAL A 712 7.62 -19.56 -11.45
CA VAL A 712 7.66 -18.95 -10.11
C VAL A 712 6.80 -17.69 -10.12
N GLN A 713 5.82 -17.64 -9.21
CA GLN A 713 5.09 -16.41 -8.93
C GLN A 713 5.96 -15.52 -8.04
N VAL A 714 6.56 -14.49 -8.66
CA VAL A 714 7.47 -13.51 -8.05
C VAL A 714 6.70 -12.61 -7.08
N ALA A 715 5.54 -12.14 -7.53
CA ALA A 715 4.69 -11.21 -6.78
C ALA A 715 3.23 -11.66 -6.81
N LYS A 716 2.49 -11.24 -5.78
CA LYS A 716 1.03 -11.32 -5.74
C LYS A 716 0.51 -10.05 -5.06
N ASP A 717 -0.74 -9.72 -5.29
CA ASP A 717 -1.40 -8.51 -4.79
C ASP A 717 -0.78 -7.26 -5.44
N THR A 718 -0.63 -7.31 -6.78
CA THR A 718 -0.28 -6.16 -7.64
C THR A 718 -1.46 -5.77 -8.55
N LEU A 719 -2.22 -4.76 -8.15
CA LEU A 719 -3.13 -4.01 -9.03
C LEU A 719 -2.28 -3.19 -10.01
N LEU A 720 -1.82 -3.86 -11.07
CA LEU A 720 -1.01 -3.27 -12.12
C LEU A 720 -1.90 -2.34 -12.97
N ILE A 721 -1.74 -1.03 -12.75
CA ILE A 721 -2.30 0.03 -13.59
C ILE A 721 -1.20 0.62 -14.52
N GLY A 722 0.07 0.34 -14.22
CA GLY A 722 1.23 0.65 -15.07
C GLY A 722 1.39 -0.29 -16.28
N ASP A 723 2.28 0.10 -17.21
CA ASP A 723 2.49 -0.55 -18.51
C ASP A 723 3.93 -1.10 -18.68
N LEU A 724 4.79 -1.04 -17.64
CA LEU A 724 6.14 -1.65 -17.54
C LEU A 724 6.57 -1.89 -16.06
N ILE A 725 7.54 -2.79 -15.85
CA ILE A 725 8.39 -2.94 -14.65
C ILE A 725 9.86 -2.67 -15.02
N ALA A 726 10.68 -2.32 -14.03
CA ALA A 726 12.15 -2.22 -14.16
C ALA A 726 12.83 -3.43 -13.49
N VAL A 727 14.00 -3.83 -14.00
CA VAL A 727 14.75 -5.00 -13.50
C VAL A 727 16.26 -4.71 -13.56
N GLY A 728 16.99 -5.02 -12.49
CA GLY A 728 18.44 -4.78 -12.38
C GLY A 728 18.98 -5.11 -10.98
N ASP A 729 20.28 -5.32 -10.84
CA ASP A 729 20.97 -5.55 -9.56
C ASP A 729 21.10 -4.21 -8.80
N VAL A 730 20.32 -3.99 -7.73
CA VAL A 730 20.27 -2.70 -7.01
C VAL A 730 20.96 -2.71 -5.65
N ASP A 731 21.33 -3.88 -5.12
CA ASP A 731 22.14 -4.02 -3.89
C ASP A 731 23.55 -4.61 -4.12
N GLY A 732 23.91 -4.85 -5.38
CA GLY A 732 25.24 -5.30 -5.82
C GLY A 732 25.51 -6.79 -5.60
N ASN A 733 24.49 -7.60 -5.34
CA ASN A 733 24.65 -9.03 -5.06
C ASN A 733 24.88 -9.91 -6.31
N ASN A 734 24.74 -9.34 -7.52
CA ASN A 734 24.86 -9.99 -8.83
C ASN A 734 23.69 -10.93 -9.17
N LEU A 735 22.50 -10.67 -8.63
CA LEU A 735 21.21 -11.18 -9.09
C LEU A 735 20.30 -9.98 -9.44
N PRO A 736 19.37 -10.09 -10.41
CA PRO A 736 18.49 -8.97 -10.75
C PRO A 736 17.32 -8.83 -9.76
N ASP A 737 17.21 -7.66 -9.15
CA ASP A 737 16.04 -7.22 -8.40
C ASP A 737 14.97 -6.63 -9.35
N ILE A 738 13.72 -6.54 -8.90
CA ILE A 738 12.59 -6.04 -9.71
C ILE A 738 11.93 -4.84 -9.03
N ILE A 739 11.75 -3.72 -9.74
CA ILE A 739 10.88 -2.61 -9.34
C ILE A 739 9.59 -2.61 -10.16
N ALA A 740 8.44 -2.66 -9.48
CA ALA A 740 7.13 -2.69 -10.13
C ALA A 740 6.17 -1.60 -9.61
N PRO A 741 5.36 -0.96 -10.48
CA PRO A 741 4.35 0.01 -10.08
C PRO A 741 3.14 -0.69 -9.44
N PHE A 742 2.60 -0.12 -8.36
CA PHE A 742 1.41 -0.64 -7.67
C PHE A 742 0.30 0.41 -7.59
N GLY A 743 -0.74 0.24 -8.41
CA GLY A 743 -1.78 1.25 -8.61
C GLY A 743 -2.94 1.22 -7.60
N ALA A 744 -2.81 0.51 -6.46
CA ALA A 744 -3.81 0.59 -5.39
C ALA A 744 -3.52 1.75 -4.43
N ASP A 745 -2.24 2.02 -4.18
CA ASP A 745 -1.71 3.10 -3.32
C ASP A 745 -0.77 4.06 -4.08
N ASN A 746 -0.62 3.89 -5.40
CA ASN A 746 0.19 4.73 -6.29
C ASN A 746 1.72 4.68 -6.03
N THR A 747 2.23 3.59 -5.46
CA THR A 747 3.66 3.41 -5.13
C THR A 747 4.47 2.63 -6.19
N PHE A 748 5.79 2.54 -5.97
CA PHE A 748 6.65 1.50 -6.53
C PHE A 748 7.06 0.49 -5.45
N ARG A 749 7.23 -0.77 -5.83
CA ARG A 749 7.70 -1.85 -4.95
C ARG A 749 8.95 -2.51 -5.51
N LEU A 750 9.99 -2.59 -4.68
CA LEU A 750 11.19 -3.38 -4.95
C LEU A 750 10.99 -4.82 -4.44
N TYR A 751 11.46 -5.80 -5.22
CA TYR A 751 11.51 -7.22 -4.88
C TYR A 751 12.97 -7.66 -4.99
N LYS A 752 13.64 -7.87 -3.86
CA LYS A 752 15.08 -8.22 -3.86
C LYS A 752 15.31 -9.70 -4.12
N ALA A 753 16.20 -10.02 -5.06
CA ALA A 753 16.63 -11.36 -5.41
C ALA A 753 17.78 -11.78 -4.51
N VAL A 754 17.56 -12.79 -3.65
CA VAL A 754 18.56 -13.27 -2.69
C VAL A 754 19.11 -14.65 -3.09
N SER A 755 20.42 -14.82 -2.92
CA SER A 755 21.11 -16.09 -3.17
C SER A 755 20.94 -17.10 -2.02
N ASP A 756 20.99 -18.40 -2.34
CA ASP A 756 20.75 -19.50 -1.39
C ASP A 756 21.78 -19.63 -0.25
N GLU A 757 22.81 -18.76 -0.16
CA GLU A 757 23.78 -18.79 0.96
C GLU A 757 23.25 -18.16 2.27
N ALA A 758 22.04 -17.57 2.27
CA ALA A 758 21.44 -16.90 3.43
C ALA A 758 20.03 -17.42 3.79
N VAL A 759 19.92 -18.70 4.20
CA VAL A 759 18.67 -19.23 4.75
C VAL A 759 18.37 -18.55 6.10
N VAL A 760 17.32 -17.71 6.15
CA VAL A 760 16.92 -17.02 7.39
C VAL A 760 16.67 -18.05 8.49
N GLY A 761 17.37 -17.90 9.62
CA GLY A 761 17.35 -18.86 10.72
C GLY A 761 18.42 -19.96 10.70
N ASP A 762 19.27 -20.08 9.66
CA ASP A 762 20.50 -20.89 9.72
C ASP A 762 21.59 -20.09 10.45
N PHE A 763 21.58 -20.19 11.78
CA PHE A 763 22.54 -19.48 12.62
C PHE A 763 23.91 -20.17 12.67
N ASN A 764 24.04 -21.38 12.12
CA ASN A 764 25.30 -22.15 12.14
C ASN A 764 26.09 -22.06 10.81
N GLY A 765 25.41 -21.73 9.71
CA GLY A 765 25.98 -21.52 8.38
C GLY A 765 26.36 -22.82 7.66
N ASP A 766 25.51 -23.85 7.75
CA ASP A 766 25.71 -25.13 7.03
C ASP A 766 24.59 -25.50 6.02
N GLY A 767 23.64 -24.60 5.80
CA GLY A 767 22.57 -24.68 4.79
C GLY A 767 21.38 -25.52 5.21
N LEU A 768 21.22 -25.82 6.51
CA LEU A 768 20.26 -26.79 7.01
C LEU A 768 19.61 -26.31 8.32
N LEU A 769 18.43 -25.67 8.22
CA LEU A 769 17.58 -25.38 9.39
C LEU A 769 17.33 -26.65 10.22
N ASP A 770 18.06 -26.85 11.31
CA ASP A 770 17.98 -28.05 12.14
C ASP A 770 18.08 -27.73 13.65
N ILE A 771 18.17 -28.75 14.49
CA ILE A 771 18.25 -28.61 15.96
C ILE A 771 19.47 -27.76 16.36
N ALA A 772 20.56 -27.77 15.58
CA ALA A 772 21.76 -27.00 15.88
C ALA A 772 21.53 -25.47 15.86
N ASP A 773 20.62 -24.99 15.02
CA ASP A 773 20.26 -23.58 14.95
C ASP A 773 19.31 -23.20 16.09
N LEU A 774 18.30 -24.03 16.34
CA LEU A 774 17.34 -23.79 17.42
C LEU A 774 18.00 -23.87 18.81
N ASP A 775 18.97 -24.79 18.99
CA ASP A 775 19.84 -24.84 20.17
C ASP A 775 20.75 -23.59 20.27
N ALA A 776 21.09 -22.93 19.16
CA ALA A 776 21.87 -21.68 19.15
C ALA A 776 21.01 -20.45 19.48
N LEU A 777 19.79 -20.36 18.94
CA LEU A 777 18.80 -19.34 19.28
C LEU A 777 18.44 -19.42 20.78
N CYS A 778 18.10 -20.62 21.27
CA CYS A 778 17.89 -20.85 22.70
C CYS A 778 19.10 -20.43 23.56
N ALA A 779 20.33 -20.57 23.06
CA ALA A 779 21.53 -20.19 23.81
C ALA A 779 21.69 -18.66 23.94
N GLU A 780 21.28 -17.86 22.95
CA GLU A 780 21.28 -16.40 23.03
C GLU A 780 20.10 -15.87 23.87
N VAL A 781 18.90 -16.46 23.73
CA VAL A 781 17.74 -16.20 24.61
C VAL A 781 18.10 -16.47 26.08
N ALA A 782 18.69 -17.63 26.39
CA ALA A 782 19.14 -17.98 27.73
C ALA A 782 20.32 -17.13 28.25
N ALA A 783 21.08 -16.50 27.35
CA ALA A 783 22.14 -15.55 27.70
C ALA A 783 21.62 -14.13 27.93
N GLY A 784 20.45 -13.79 27.37
CA GLY A 784 19.91 -12.43 27.36
C GLY A 784 20.76 -11.48 26.51
N THR A 785 21.11 -11.92 25.30
CA THR A 785 21.95 -11.16 24.36
C THR A 785 21.24 -10.90 23.04
N ASN A 786 20.93 -9.62 22.82
CA ASN A 786 20.26 -9.12 21.62
C ASN A 786 21.27 -9.06 20.46
N GLY A 787 21.57 -10.22 19.87
CA GLY A 787 22.38 -10.33 18.67
C GLY A 787 21.50 -10.20 17.44
N SER A 788 21.69 -9.17 16.63
CA SER A 788 20.86 -8.82 15.45
C SER A 788 20.86 -9.84 14.29
N THR A 789 21.40 -11.04 14.50
CA THR A 789 21.29 -12.19 13.59
C THR A 789 20.35 -13.28 14.13
N TYR A 790 19.86 -13.11 15.37
CA TYR A 790 18.92 -13.99 16.08
C TYR A 790 17.60 -13.27 16.42
N ASP A 791 17.53 -11.99 16.04
CA ASP A 791 16.43 -11.04 16.19
C ASP A 791 15.63 -11.18 14.89
N LEU A 792 14.55 -11.97 14.91
CA LEU A 792 13.86 -12.45 13.72
C LEU A 792 12.64 -11.61 13.35
N ASP A 793 12.00 -10.99 14.33
CA ASP A 793 10.91 -10.02 14.14
C ASP A 793 11.41 -8.56 14.09
N ASN A 794 12.73 -8.36 14.28
CA ASN A 794 13.40 -7.06 14.37
C ASN A 794 12.92 -6.14 15.51
N ASN A 795 12.30 -6.67 16.57
CA ASN A 795 11.90 -5.88 17.73
C ASN A 795 13.10 -5.36 18.56
N GLY A 796 14.31 -5.82 18.25
CA GLY A 796 15.56 -5.42 18.92
C GLY A 796 15.89 -6.25 20.16
N SER A 797 15.12 -7.32 20.46
CA SER A 797 15.22 -8.15 21.66
C SER A 797 14.94 -9.64 21.41
N VAL A 798 16.01 -10.38 21.08
CA VAL A 798 16.04 -11.86 21.02
C VAL A 798 15.42 -12.52 22.26
N ASN A 799 14.25 -13.12 22.10
CA ASN A 799 13.39 -13.64 23.16
C ASN A 799 12.62 -14.92 22.75
N ALA A 800 11.48 -15.21 23.40
CA ALA A 800 10.66 -16.39 23.12
C ALA A 800 9.82 -16.28 21.84
N ASP A 801 9.53 -15.06 21.38
CA ASP A 801 8.74 -14.83 20.16
C ASP A 801 9.57 -15.12 18.89
N ASP A 802 10.88 -14.84 18.88
CA ASP A 802 11.82 -15.32 17.84
C ASP A 802 11.83 -16.86 17.75
N VAL A 803 11.80 -17.53 18.90
CA VAL A 803 11.77 -19.01 18.96
C VAL A 803 10.46 -19.54 18.39
N LEU A 804 9.34 -18.83 18.59
CA LEU A 804 8.05 -19.18 17.99
C LEU A 804 8.08 -18.97 16.47
N MET A 805 8.58 -17.84 16.00
CA MET A 805 8.71 -17.48 14.58
C MET A 805 9.64 -18.45 13.82
N TRP A 806 10.77 -18.84 14.43
CA TRP A 806 11.66 -19.85 13.85
C TRP A 806 10.95 -21.20 13.70
N VAL A 807 10.22 -21.66 14.74
CA VAL A 807 9.60 -22.99 14.75
C VAL A 807 8.35 -23.06 13.85
N VAL A 808 7.52 -22.02 13.84
CA VAL A 808 6.23 -22.01 13.14
C VAL A 808 6.37 -21.50 11.71
N ASP A 809 6.93 -20.31 11.53
CA ASP A 809 6.84 -19.58 10.27
C ASP A 809 8.04 -19.85 9.35
N ILE A 810 9.26 -19.85 9.89
CA ILE A 810 10.48 -20.21 9.14
C ILE A 810 10.53 -21.72 8.90
N LYS A 811 10.40 -22.54 9.95
CA LYS A 811 10.59 -24.00 9.86
C LYS A 811 9.35 -24.77 9.42
N GLY A 812 8.16 -24.22 9.59
CA GLY A 812 6.90 -24.90 9.23
C GLY A 812 6.56 -26.10 10.12
N THR A 813 6.93 -26.09 11.40
CA THR A 813 6.57 -27.13 12.37
C THR A 813 5.88 -26.52 13.62
N THR A 814 6.03 -27.12 14.80
CA THR A 814 5.28 -26.73 15.99
C THR A 814 6.02 -27.09 17.29
N ILE A 815 5.79 -26.29 18.33
CA ILE A 815 6.42 -26.45 19.65
C ILE A 815 6.21 -27.88 20.18
N GLY A 816 7.29 -28.54 20.62
CA GLY A 816 7.26 -29.93 21.10
C GLY A 816 7.61 -31.00 20.06
N ASP A 817 7.70 -30.66 18.77
CA ASP A 817 8.34 -31.50 17.77
C ASP A 817 9.86 -31.56 18.06
N SER A 818 10.31 -32.70 18.60
CA SER A 818 11.71 -32.90 19.03
C SER A 818 12.58 -33.57 17.98
N ASN A 819 11.99 -33.95 16.84
CA ASN A 819 12.68 -34.65 15.77
C ASN A 819 12.60 -33.92 14.41
N LEU A 820 11.84 -32.82 14.37
CA LEU A 820 11.54 -31.97 13.22
C LEU A 820 10.86 -32.76 12.06
N ASP A 821 9.98 -33.72 12.38
CA ASP A 821 9.17 -34.48 11.40
C ASP A 821 7.83 -33.82 11.02
N GLY A 822 7.53 -32.65 11.61
CA GLY A 822 6.39 -31.79 11.30
C GLY A 822 5.15 -32.08 12.15
N VAL A 823 5.26 -32.93 13.19
CA VAL A 823 4.12 -33.41 13.97
C VAL A 823 4.48 -33.71 15.42
N PHE A 824 4.25 -32.77 16.36
CA PHE A 824 4.35 -33.06 17.79
C PHE A 824 3.44 -34.24 18.19
N ASN A 825 4.05 -35.39 18.49
CA ASN A 825 3.33 -36.64 18.74
C ASN A 825 4.04 -37.61 19.71
N SER A 826 3.58 -38.85 19.72
CA SER A 826 4.12 -39.91 20.57
C SER A 826 5.55 -40.36 20.25
N THR A 827 6.14 -39.96 19.12
CA THR A 827 7.56 -40.19 18.80
C THR A 827 8.48 -39.28 19.60
N ASP A 828 8.06 -38.05 19.83
CA ASP A 828 8.83 -36.99 20.50
C ASP A 828 8.98 -37.33 21.98
N PHE A 829 7.88 -37.73 22.61
CA PHE A 829 7.89 -38.39 23.92
C PHE A 829 8.64 -39.73 23.98
N ILE A 830 9.05 -40.33 22.85
CA ILE A 830 10.01 -41.45 22.85
C ILE A 830 11.45 -40.94 22.74
N VAL A 831 11.72 -39.77 22.14
CA VAL A 831 13.03 -39.11 22.16
C VAL A 831 13.33 -38.60 23.57
N VAL A 832 12.63 -37.57 24.05
CA VAL A 832 12.95 -36.83 25.27
C VAL A 832 12.98 -37.72 26.53
N PHE A 833 11.96 -38.58 26.71
CA PHE A 833 11.94 -39.53 27.84
C PHE A 833 12.88 -40.74 27.68
N THR A 834 13.61 -40.88 26.56
CA THR A 834 14.72 -41.85 26.42
C THR A 834 16.07 -41.24 26.81
N VAL A 835 16.25 -39.92 26.64
CA VAL A 835 17.37 -39.16 27.24
C VAL A 835 17.21 -39.23 28.76
N GLY A 836 16.04 -38.82 29.25
CA GLY A 836 15.57 -39.07 30.61
C GLY A 836 15.90 -37.96 31.62
N GLU A 837 16.00 -36.72 31.16
CA GLU A 837 16.39 -35.55 31.95
C GLU A 837 15.19 -34.84 32.63
N TYR A 838 13.96 -35.17 32.21
CA TYR A 838 12.71 -34.64 32.79
C TYR A 838 12.70 -34.64 34.33
N GLU A 839 12.73 -33.43 34.91
CA GLU A 839 12.84 -33.16 36.35
C GLU A 839 13.95 -33.96 37.07
N ASP A 840 15.13 -34.14 36.44
CA ASP A 840 16.30 -34.72 37.09
C ASP A 840 17.09 -33.71 37.96
N GLY A 841 16.98 -32.42 37.63
CA GLY A 841 17.46 -31.25 38.39
C GLY A 841 18.95 -30.96 38.23
N VAL A 842 19.43 -30.86 36.99
CA VAL A 842 20.87 -30.79 36.64
C VAL A 842 21.33 -29.46 36.02
N ALA A 843 20.45 -28.46 35.87
CA ALA A 843 20.78 -27.04 35.61
C ALA A 843 21.58 -26.79 34.32
N ASN A 844 20.87 -26.45 33.24
CA ASN A 844 21.40 -26.13 31.91
C ASN A 844 22.09 -27.34 31.27
N ASN A 845 21.33 -28.43 31.09
CA ASN A 845 21.83 -29.67 30.49
C ASN A 845 20.98 -30.27 29.37
N SER A 846 19.75 -29.80 29.16
CA SER A 846 18.90 -30.24 28.05
C SER A 846 19.06 -29.31 26.84
N THR A 847 18.58 -29.80 25.68
CA THR A 847 18.50 -29.04 24.41
C THR A 847 17.12 -29.30 23.77
N TRP A 848 16.79 -28.68 22.63
CA TRP A 848 15.45 -28.79 22.03
C TRP A 848 15.03 -30.24 21.76
N ALA A 849 15.96 -31.05 21.27
CA ALA A 849 15.73 -32.48 21.01
C ALA A 849 15.71 -33.35 22.27
N GLU A 850 16.18 -32.83 23.41
CA GLU A 850 16.23 -33.54 24.70
C GLU A 850 15.07 -33.14 25.63
N GLY A 851 14.44 -31.98 25.40
CA GLY A 851 13.11 -31.59 25.88
C GLY A 851 12.92 -30.13 26.30
N ASP A 852 13.97 -29.30 26.20
CA ASP A 852 13.92 -27.85 26.47
C ASP A 852 13.20 -27.14 25.30
N TRP A 853 11.93 -26.80 25.50
CA TRP A 853 11.09 -26.19 24.45
C TRP A 853 10.72 -24.73 24.77
N ASN A 854 11.17 -24.20 25.90
CA ASN A 854 11.02 -22.79 26.29
C ASN A 854 12.37 -22.03 26.33
N CYS A 855 13.48 -22.70 25.99
CA CYS A 855 14.85 -22.21 26.03
C CYS A 855 15.37 -21.83 27.45
N ASP A 856 14.86 -22.43 28.53
CA ASP A 856 15.34 -22.15 29.90
C ASP A 856 16.53 -23.02 30.36
N GLY A 857 16.84 -24.09 29.62
CA GLY A 857 17.98 -24.99 29.82
C GLY A 857 17.69 -26.28 30.60
N GLU A 858 16.50 -26.41 31.18
CA GLU A 858 16.01 -27.67 31.78
C GLU A 858 15.02 -28.38 30.83
N PHE A 859 14.70 -29.64 31.12
CA PHE A 859 13.44 -30.25 30.66
C PHE A 859 12.56 -30.51 31.89
N ASP A 860 11.47 -29.77 32.00
CA ASP A 860 10.67 -29.58 33.21
C ASP A 860 9.16 -29.78 32.88
N THR A 861 8.29 -29.53 33.85
CA THR A 861 6.84 -29.47 33.63
C THR A 861 6.42 -28.22 32.84
N ALA A 862 7.25 -27.16 32.79
CA ALA A 862 7.03 -25.96 31.98
C ALA A 862 6.97 -26.25 30.48
N ASP A 863 7.98 -26.94 29.91
CA ASP A 863 8.03 -27.32 28.49
C ASP A 863 6.81 -28.13 28.06
N LEU A 864 6.45 -29.11 28.90
CA LEU A 864 5.27 -29.93 28.67
C LEU A 864 3.99 -29.08 28.63
N VAL A 865 3.88 -28.04 29.47
CA VAL A 865 2.74 -27.12 29.42
C VAL A 865 2.79 -26.23 28.18
N PHE A 866 3.96 -25.70 27.81
CA PHE A 866 4.17 -24.85 26.64
C PHE A 866 3.79 -25.58 25.34
N ALA A 867 4.40 -26.75 25.09
CA ALA A 867 4.09 -27.60 23.93
C ALA A 867 2.65 -28.16 23.93
N PHE A 868 2.04 -28.48 25.08
CA PHE A 868 0.62 -28.88 25.09
C PHE A 868 -0.37 -27.71 24.94
N THR A 869 0.09 -26.46 25.09
CA THR A 869 -0.74 -25.25 24.91
C THR A 869 -0.66 -24.75 23.47
N ILE A 870 0.55 -24.69 22.90
CA ILE A 870 0.81 -24.16 21.55
C ILE A 870 0.88 -25.30 20.49
N GLY A 871 1.60 -26.38 20.79
CA GLY A 871 2.03 -27.43 19.85
C GLY A 871 0.98 -28.40 19.30
N GLY A 872 -0.30 -28.28 19.65
CA GLY A 872 -1.39 -29.00 18.97
C GLY A 872 -1.36 -30.55 18.96
N PHE A 873 -0.67 -31.20 19.91
CA PHE A 873 -0.36 -32.66 19.96
C PHE A 873 -1.33 -33.59 19.19
N SER A 874 -0.85 -34.18 18.08
CA SER A 874 -1.66 -34.96 17.14
C SER A 874 -1.10 -36.36 16.91
N ALA A 875 -1.93 -37.32 16.49
CA ALA A 875 -1.50 -38.68 16.11
C ALA A 875 -1.29 -38.87 14.59
N THR A 876 -1.45 -37.80 13.81
CA THR A 876 -1.30 -37.75 12.34
C THR A 876 -1.01 -36.32 11.91
N ALA A 877 -0.11 -36.12 10.94
CA ALA A 877 0.08 -34.85 10.26
C ALA A 877 -1.25 -34.24 9.80
N VAL A 878 -1.41 -32.94 10.02
CA VAL A 878 -2.56 -32.15 9.59
C VAL A 878 -2.26 -31.63 8.17
N PRO A 879 -3.12 -31.85 7.16
CA PRO A 879 -2.99 -31.15 5.88
C PRO A 879 -3.20 -29.65 6.10
N GLY A 880 -2.39 -28.80 5.45
CA GLY A 880 -2.30 -27.35 5.69
C GLY A 880 -3.52 -26.51 5.29
N GLU A 881 -4.70 -26.80 5.85
CA GLU A 881 -5.94 -26.01 5.75
C GLU A 881 -6.74 -26.08 7.08
N VAL A 882 -6.14 -25.69 8.22
CA VAL A 882 -6.82 -25.02 9.36
C VAL A 882 -5.75 -24.37 10.26
N LEU A 883 -5.61 -23.03 10.23
CA LEU A 883 -4.91 -22.26 11.28
C LEU A 883 -5.89 -21.50 12.22
N ASP A 884 -7.10 -21.19 11.74
CA ASP A 884 -8.20 -20.46 12.40
C ASP A 884 -8.72 -21.01 13.77
N GLN A 885 -8.06 -21.98 14.39
CA GLN A 885 -8.49 -22.57 15.68
C GLN A 885 -7.46 -22.50 16.80
N VAL A 886 -6.29 -21.86 16.58
CA VAL A 886 -5.33 -21.56 17.65
C VAL A 886 -5.72 -20.26 18.38
N SER A 887 -6.02 -19.19 17.66
CA SER A 887 -6.37 -17.86 18.20
C SER A 887 -7.55 -17.90 19.18
N ALA A 888 -8.53 -18.78 18.93
CA ALA A 888 -9.69 -18.99 19.78
C ALA A 888 -9.39 -19.70 21.13
N ALA A 889 -8.16 -20.17 21.37
CA ALA A 889 -7.73 -20.78 22.63
C ALA A 889 -6.96 -19.81 23.54
N ILE A 890 -6.28 -18.81 22.95
CA ILE A 890 -5.43 -17.84 23.66
C ILE A 890 -6.26 -16.94 24.59
N ALA A 891 -7.45 -16.53 24.15
CA ALA A 891 -8.40 -15.65 24.86
C ALA A 891 -9.05 -16.25 26.15
N ILE A 892 -8.40 -17.20 26.81
CA ILE A 892 -8.84 -17.81 28.08
C ILE A 892 -7.76 -17.74 29.17
N THR A 893 -6.48 -17.60 28.81
CA THR A 893 -5.34 -17.77 29.74
C THR A 893 -5.10 -16.60 30.69
N ASP A 894 -5.35 -15.35 30.28
CA ASP A 894 -5.07 -14.14 31.11
C ASP A 894 -5.90 -14.04 32.39
N SER A 895 -6.98 -14.82 32.49
CA SER A 895 -7.86 -14.81 33.68
C SER A 895 -7.32 -15.57 34.91
N VAL A 896 -6.08 -16.09 34.87
CA VAL A 896 -5.57 -17.05 35.88
C VAL A 896 -4.27 -16.62 36.59
N ALA A 897 -3.49 -15.68 36.05
CA ALA A 897 -2.20 -15.28 36.63
C ALA A 897 -2.32 -14.70 38.07
N ASP A 898 -3.36 -13.89 38.32
CA ASP A 898 -3.42 -12.97 39.48
C ASP A 898 -3.89 -13.61 40.80
N ASN A 899 -3.69 -14.92 41.03
CA ASN A 899 -4.21 -15.62 42.22
C ASN A 899 -3.23 -16.57 42.95
N VAL A 900 -1.91 -16.43 42.72
CA VAL A 900 -0.87 -17.25 43.41
C VAL A 900 0.09 -16.42 44.28
N ALA A 901 -0.24 -15.17 44.58
CA ALA A 901 0.65 -14.22 45.28
C ALA A 901 0.58 -14.19 46.84
N GLU A 902 -0.12 -15.11 47.54
CA GLU A 902 -0.24 -15.07 49.02
C GLU A 902 -0.08 -16.43 49.76
N ALA A 903 1.08 -17.12 49.64
CA ALA A 903 1.32 -18.35 50.43
C ALA A 903 2.79 -18.77 50.72
N VAL A 904 3.63 -17.93 51.37
CA VAL A 904 4.99 -18.36 51.80
C VAL A 904 5.27 -18.16 53.31
N GLU A 905 4.93 -19.15 54.15
CA GLU A 905 5.70 -19.40 55.41
C GLU A 905 5.61 -20.85 55.99
N GLN A 906 6.38 -21.77 55.39
CA GLN A 906 7.17 -22.81 56.09
C GLN A 906 6.45 -24.02 56.81
N PRO A 907 7.15 -25.15 57.10
CA PRO A 907 6.61 -26.48 56.73
C PRO A 907 6.48 -27.52 57.85
N GLN A 908 5.89 -28.70 57.55
CA GLN A 908 6.10 -29.96 58.30
C GLN A 908 6.11 -31.24 57.42
N LEU A 909 7.11 -32.11 57.65
CA LEU A 909 7.28 -33.44 57.05
C LEU A 909 6.58 -34.55 57.86
N VAL A 910 5.82 -35.45 57.21
CA VAL A 910 5.65 -36.87 57.62
C VAL A 910 5.47 -37.75 56.37
N ALA A 911 6.06 -38.95 56.36
CA ALA A 911 6.07 -39.89 55.22
C ALA A 911 5.24 -41.18 55.45
N ASN A 912 5.20 -42.06 54.42
CA ASN A 912 4.65 -43.44 54.37
C ASN A 912 3.11 -43.56 54.17
N SER A 913 2.57 -44.57 53.45
CA SER A 913 3.19 -45.65 52.62
C SER A 913 2.16 -46.40 51.74
N ASP A 914 2.64 -47.42 50.98
CA ASP A 914 1.93 -48.64 50.53
C ASP A 914 1.26 -48.70 49.13
N VAL A 915 2.12 -48.85 48.12
CA VAL A 915 1.91 -49.60 46.85
C VAL A 915 1.78 -51.12 47.20
N PRO A 916 0.86 -51.97 46.63
CA PRO A 916 1.03 -52.45 45.24
C PRO A 916 -0.17 -53.03 44.41
N ARG A 917 -0.06 -52.84 43.08
CA ARG A 917 -0.17 -53.80 41.94
C ARG A 917 -1.15 -55.00 42.00
N GLU A 918 -1.97 -55.15 40.94
CA GLU A 918 -1.85 -56.17 39.85
C GLU A 918 -3.00 -55.97 38.81
N ARG A 919 -2.74 -55.54 37.57
CA ARG A 919 -2.53 -56.35 36.33
C ARG A 919 -3.58 -57.45 36.06
N VAL A 920 -4.25 -57.40 34.89
CA VAL A 920 -4.28 -58.44 33.79
C VAL A 920 -5.48 -58.28 32.81
N LEU A 921 -5.15 -58.16 31.51
CA LEU A 921 -5.87 -58.55 30.27
C LEU A 921 -7.41 -58.36 30.06
N GLN A 922 -7.72 -57.48 29.10
CA GLN A 922 -8.29 -57.82 27.76
C GLN A 922 -9.69 -58.49 27.61
N ALA A 923 -10.66 -57.67 27.17
CA ALA A 923 -11.74 -57.93 26.20
C ALA A 923 -13.00 -58.78 26.52
N ALA A 924 -14.10 -58.40 25.81
CA ALA A 924 -15.33 -59.14 25.46
C ALA A 924 -16.61 -59.10 26.37
N ALA A 925 -17.40 -58.04 26.17
CA ALA A 925 -18.81 -58.07 25.68
C ALA A 925 -20.04 -58.48 26.57
N ILE A 926 -21.22 -58.11 26.02
CA ILE A 926 -22.62 -58.60 26.24
C ILE A 926 -23.61 -57.69 27.01
N ASP A 927 -24.57 -57.14 26.23
CA ASP A 927 -26.03 -56.92 26.39
C ASP A 927 -26.73 -56.79 27.77
N GLU A 928 -27.58 -55.76 27.92
CA GLU A 928 -29.07 -55.80 27.93
C GLU A 928 -29.60 -54.34 27.71
N ILE A 929 -30.60 -53.98 26.88
CA ILE A 929 -32.03 -54.37 26.82
C ILE A 929 -32.79 -53.85 28.06
N PHE A 930 -33.86 -53.02 28.01
CA PHE A 930 -34.85 -52.57 27.00
C PHE A 930 -35.44 -51.20 27.48
N ALA A 931 -36.22 -50.34 26.81
CA ALA A 931 -36.80 -50.11 25.46
C ALA A 931 -37.38 -48.64 25.48
N SER A 932 -38.13 -47.99 24.57
CA SER A 932 -38.67 -48.10 23.18
C SER A 932 -39.36 -46.71 22.88
N ALA A 933 -40.04 -46.36 21.77
CA ALA A 933 -40.63 -47.05 20.61
C ALA A 933 -40.91 -46.04 19.45
N ASP A 934 -41.21 -46.57 18.25
CA ASP A 934 -42.13 -46.12 17.19
C ASP A 934 -42.07 -44.65 16.61
N ASP A 935 -42.12 -44.41 15.29
CA ASP A 935 -42.54 -45.30 14.20
C ASP A 935 -42.11 -44.91 12.74
N ARG A 936 -42.07 -45.92 11.86
CA ARG A 936 -42.36 -45.97 10.38
C ARG A 936 -42.28 -44.70 9.47
N HIS A 937 -41.82 -44.75 8.20
CA HIS A 937 -41.27 -45.83 7.34
C HIS A 937 -40.68 -45.29 5.99
N HIS A 938 -40.19 -46.20 5.12
CA HIS A 938 -39.69 -45.99 3.74
C HIS A 938 -40.53 -45.04 2.83
N GLY A 939 -40.01 -44.37 1.79
CA GLY A 939 -38.69 -44.43 1.14
C GLY A 939 -38.71 -45.09 -0.25
N LYS A 940 -38.52 -44.33 -1.35
CA LYS A 940 -38.14 -44.79 -2.71
C LYS A 940 -37.89 -43.63 -3.70
N ALA A 941 -37.20 -43.92 -4.80
CA ALA A 941 -36.73 -42.94 -5.80
C ALA A 941 -37.33 -43.15 -7.21
N LYS A 942 -36.94 -42.23 -8.12
CA LYS A 942 -36.91 -42.26 -9.61
C LYS A 942 -38.03 -41.60 -10.45
N GLN A 943 -37.54 -40.69 -11.30
CA GLN A 943 -37.79 -40.47 -12.74
C GLN A 943 -39.02 -39.66 -13.23
N ASP A 944 -38.65 -38.61 -13.98
CA ASP A 944 -39.11 -38.17 -15.32
C ASP A 944 -40.62 -37.91 -15.56
N GLY A 945 -40.97 -36.71 -16.05
CA GLY A 945 -42.34 -36.44 -16.52
C GLY A 945 -42.77 -34.99 -16.80
N ASP A 946 -41.95 -34.20 -17.51
CA ASP A 946 -42.34 -33.25 -18.59
C ASP A 946 -43.81 -32.73 -18.66
N LEU A 947 -44.01 -31.39 -18.58
CA LEU A 947 -44.67 -30.57 -19.65
C LEU A 947 -45.02 -29.11 -19.24
N GLN A 948 -44.53 -28.15 -20.05
CA GLN A 948 -45.12 -26.86 -20.51
C GLN A 948 -46.24 -26.18 -19.66
N SER A 949 -46.15 -24.89 -19.32
CA SER A 949 -46.53 -23.76 -20.21
C SER A 949 -46.58 -22.42 -19.41
N ASP A 950 -46.65 -21.20 -19.97
CA ASP A 950 -46.18 -20.58 -21.23
C ASP A 950 -46.70 -19.11 -21.22
N PHE A 951 -45.85 -18.10 -21.50
CA PHE A 951 -46.15 -16.64 -21.47
C PHE A 951 -46.56 -16.01 -20.11
N SER A 952 -46.34 -14.71 -19.87
CA SER A 952 -45.93 -13.62 -20.78
C SER A 952 -44.79 -12.78 -20.24
#